data_AF-A0A5E4K2H0-F1
#
_entry.id   AF-A0A5E4K2H0-F1
#
_cell.length_a   1.000
_cell.length_b   1.000
_cell.length_c   1.000
_cell.angle_alpha   90.00
_cell.angle_beta   90.00
_cell.angle_gamma   90.00
#
_symmetry.space_group_name_H-M   'P 1'
#
loop_
_entity.id
_entity.type
_entity.pdbx_description
1 polymer ?
#
loop_
_entity_poly.entity_id
_entity_poly.type
_entity_poly.pdbx_seq_one_letter_code
_entity_poly.pdbx_strand_id
1 'polypeptide(L)'
;MRHFPIMLLGIVAIAAIITLLMSVSYVPVFTPLAVSIVPYGKVVSGGNTVIVQLDIGKYLGDQLNAVTETMLDGLRGGTIHGKGFSADYNQNINFWEPGTFNGCHVAFGRNEQNEVTDYLQCDDAIFKYTVDFSSGIESKIDGGRLPDIEDETIELLGNAFTIVDTSVNTGTKDISLRLFGGFGSIDLRDTNYGDDAYTDSGAKVNGASVHARVKIKATQSGDKLYIYSIQYLLDAYAAEGGLVQITPLHCVREFLQYPLGMISPSFDICYKGTSAAAVGGGGAGITGNEVRVKPSGNDEYVMVANNLLGNLYNIPLAQNPGMYGNKGRNFVFVEAPNPGAPNINVNDYVLLNSKKDIQGVSNVLMYKGVSAGVANFDDLTGARRSSTVDPATNEGQLMVGEGTYRFVVGAGGSIAMDQTNDGQINGAEAVFVLPGGSRIDFGPGFVVTITTPSRLFSEPMGDENTQFNIVFGGDINIVVPSPQVTVPGYDFKMVSESGDVSKGMTKYGILFSLQKDHSAELRMTVPGAQVRATKGGAQAEVYITLERQNLMKKTEVPAPAAKCGDGIVVPPEYCDPPGSLCADYFKRKGTCSADCSMCEFKAPTVCGNKLLEKGEECESSGDCPANFECKSCKCVALPAPVCGNKLLEKGEQCEADADCPIGYSCSKCNCVYSAPVQVPSPVVQTPNFLARLFTWLASLFGA
;
A
#
# COMPACT_ATOMS: atom_id res chain seq x y z
N MET A 1 -33.27 -66.39 -44.76
CA MET A 1 -32.06 -65.58 -44.56
C MET A 1 -32.44 -64.12 -44.50
N ARG A 2 -31.75 -63.35 -43.64
CA ARG A 2 -31.79 -61.88 -43.49
C ARG A 2 -33.00 -61.31 -42.76
N HIS A 3 -32.83 -61.04 -41.46
CA HIS A 3 -33.20 -59.76 -40.81
C HIS A 3 -32.40 -59.59 -39.52
N PHE A 4 -31.10 -59.33 -39.70
CA PHE A 4 -30.21 -58.69 -38.73
C PHE A 4 -29.20 -57.96 -39.61
N PRO A 5 -29.34 -56.64 -39.85
CA PRO A 5 -28.65 -55.67 -38.99
C PRO A 5 -29.21 -54.23 -39.09
N ILE A 6 -30.10 -53.79 -38.19
CA ILE A 6 -30.44 -52.34 -38.09
C ILE A 6 -30.35 -51.84 -36.65
N MET A 7 -30.70 -52.67 -35.65
CA MET A 7 -30.56 -52.24 -34.25
C MET A 7 -29.11 -52.13 -33.76
N LEU A 8 -28.19 -52.96 -34.25
CA LEU A 8 -26.79 -52.92 -33.77
C LEU A 8 -26.05 -51.65 -34.25
N LEU A 9 -26.38 -51.15 -35.44
CA LEU A 9 -25.81 -49.91 -35.98
C LEU A 9 -26.33 -48.67 -35.25
N GLY A 10 -27.60 -48.69 -34.81
CA GLY A 10 -28.17 -47.61 -33.99
C GLY A 10 -27.50 -47.49 -32.62
N ILE A 11 -27.20 -48.61 -31.96
CA ILE A 11 -26.56 -48.61 -30.64
C ILE A 11 -25.10 -48.15 -30.74
N VAL A 12 -24.37 -48.56 -31.78
CA VAL A 12 -22.98 -48.10 -31.99
C VAL A 12 -22.92 -46.61 -32.34
N ALA A 13 -23.87 -46.09 -33.12
CA ALA A 13 -23.95 -44.66 -33.42
C ALA A 13 -24.27 -43.81 -32.19
N ILE A 14 -25.21 -44.27 -31.34
CA ILE A 14 -25.56 -43.57 -30.10
C ILE A 14 -24.41 -43.65 -29.09
N ALA A 15 -23.74 -44.80 -28.96
CA ALA A 15 -22.58 -44.92 -28.09
C ALA A 15 -21.43 -44.01 -28.55
N ALA A 16 -21.16 -43.93 -29.86
CA ALA A 16 -20.13 -43.04 -30.42
C ALA A 16 -20.47 -41.54 -30.22
N ILE A 17 -21.75 -41.16 -30.31
CA ILE A 17 -22.18 -39.78 -30.02
C ILE A 17 -22.06 -39.47 -28.52
N ILE A 18 -22.33 -40.43 -27.64
CA ILE A 18 -22.15 -40.25 -26.20
C ILE A 18 -20.66 -40.18 -25.81
N THR A 19 -19.77 -40.99 -26.40
CA THR A 19 -18.32 -40.83 -26.17
C THR A 19 -17.74 -39.57 -26.79
N LEU A 20 -18.29 -39.09 -27.92
CA LEU A 20 -17.89 -37.80 -28.49
C LEU A 20 -18.42 -36.61 -27.65
N LEU A 21 -19.58 -36.74 -27.01
CA LEU A 21 -20.11 -35.73 -26.08
C LEU A 21 -19.39 -35.75 -24.72
N MET A 22 -18.87 -36.90 -24.28
CA MET A 22 -18.12 -37.02 -23.03
C MET A 22 -16.61 -36.73 -23.16
N SER A 23 -16.04 -36.74 -24.37
CA SER A 23 -14.62 -36.39 -24.60
C SER A 23 -14.37 -34.88 -24.77
N VAL A 24 -15.41 -34.04 -24.79
CA VAL A 24 -15.27 -32.56 -24.82
C VAL A 24 -15.09 -31.96 -23.41
N SER A 25 -15.08 -32.79 -22.36
CA SER A 25 -15.00 -32.32 -20.96
C SER A 25 -13.57 -32.21 -20.40
N TYR A 26 -12.53 -32.40 -21.22
CA TYR A 26 -11.12 -32.31 -20.82
C TYR A 26 -10.28 -31.40 -21.73
N VAL A 27 -10.90 -30.35 -22.26
CA VAL A 27 -10.12 -29.18 -22.69
C VAL A 27 -9.92 -28.34 -21.43
N PRO A 28 -8.69 -27.93 -21.05
CA PRO A 28 -8.54 -26.90 -20.03
C PRO A 28 -9.26 -25.67 -20.55
N VAL A 29 -10.46 -25.44 -20.02
CA VAL A 29 -11.12 -24.15 -20.17
C VAL A 29 -10.16 -23.20 -19.47
N PHE A 30 -9.37 -22.50 -20.27
CA PHE A 30 -8.82 -21.23 -19.85
C PHE A 30 -10.03 -20.46 -19.35
N THR A 31 -10.19 -20.36 -18.04
CA THR A 31 -11.06 -19.36 -17.46
C THR A 31 -10.59 -18.07 -18.11
N PRO A 32 -11.40 -17.38 -18.93
CA PRO A 32 -11.11 -15.98 -19.16
C PRO A 32 -11.03 -15.41 -17.75
N LEU A 33 -9.90 -14.77 -17.42
CA LEU A 33 -9.82 -13.88 -16.26
C LEU A 33 -11.16 -13.15 -16.24
N ALA A 34 -11.95 -13.40 -15.20
CA ALA A 34 -13.20 -12.71 -15.04
C ALA A 34 -12.78 -11.24 -14.95
N VAL A 35 -12.92 -10.51 -16.07
CA VAL A 35 -12.88 -9.07 -16.05
C VAL A 35 -14.14 -8.70 -15.30
N SER A 36 -13.99 -8.62 -13.99
CA SER A 36 -14.97 -8.01 -13.12
C SER A 36 -15.08 -6.58 -13.61
N ILE A 37 -16.17 -6.29 -14.32
CA ILE A 37 -16.53 -4.92 -14.66
C ILE A 37 -16.97 -4.32 -13.35
N VAL A 38 -16.03 -3.71 -12.63
CA VAL A 38 -16.24 -3.14 -11.31
C VAL A 38 -17.07 -1.86 -11.46
N PRO A 39 -18.27 -1.78 -10.87
CA PRO A 39 -19.03 -0.55 -10.84
C PRO A 39 -18.32 0.50 -9.97
N TYR A 40 -18.46 1.76 -10.39
CA TYR A 40 -18.00 3.00 -9.75
C TYR A 40 -17.91 2.97 -8.21
N GLY A 41 -16.73 3.28 -7.66
CA GLY A 41 -16.48 3.47 -6.22
C GLY A 41 -16.36 2.18 -5.39
N LYS A 42 -16.13 1.02 -6.03
CA LYS A 42 -16.15 -0.27 -5.34
C LYS A 42 -14.75 -0.85 -5.16
N VAL A 43 -14.38 -1.03 -3.90
CA VAL A 43 -13.27 -1.89 -3.47
C VAL A 43 -13.64 -3.33 -3.82
N VAL A 44 -12.82 -4.00 -4.62
CA VAL A 44 -13.00 -5.44 -4.93
C VAL A 44 -11.97 -6.22 -4.14
N SER A 45 -12.43 -7.02 -3.19
CA SER A 45 -11.60 -7.99 -2.48
C SER A 45 -11.75 -9.37 -3.12
N GLY A 46 -10.62 -10.01 -3.39
CA GLY A 46 -10.49 -11.44 -3.63
C GLY A 46 -9.58 -12.03 -2.57
N GLY A 47 -10.10 -12.26 -1.35
CA GLY A 47 -9.46 -12.98 -0.24
C GLY A 47 -8.16 -12.36 0.32
N ASN A 48 -7.12 -12.31 -0.52
CA ASN A 48 -5.79 -11.79 -0.20
C ASN A 48 -5.36 -10.63 -1.10
N THR A 49 -6.24 -10.11 -1.95
CA THR A 49 -5.96 -8.92 -2.76
C THR A 49 -7.15 -7.99 -2.75
N VAL A 50 -6.88 -6.71 -2.52
CA VAL A 50 -7.83 -5.59 -2.56
C VAL A 50 -7.44 -4.68 -3.70
N ILE A 51 -8.37 -4.45 -4.64
CA ILE A 51 -8.18 -3.55 -5.77
C ILE A 51 -8.89 -2.23 -5.46
N VAL A 52 -8.14 -1.13 -5.54
CA VAL A 52 -8.62 0.23 -5.36
C VAL A 52 -8.50 0.99 -6.67
N GLN A 53 -9.60 1.58 -7.10
CA GLN A 53 -9.61 2.56 -8.19
C GLN A 53 -9.34 3.92 -7.56
N LEU A 54 -8.18 4.50 -7.86
CA LEU A 54 -7.72 5.76 -7.30
C LEU A 54 -7.87 6.87 -8.33
N ASP A 55 -8.69 7.87 -8.02
CA ASP A 55 -8.80 9.07 -8.84
C ASP A 55 -7.46 9.84 -8.83
N ILE A 56 -7.06 10.39 -9.97
CA ILE A 56 -5.78 11.11 -10.09
C ILE A 56 -5.73 12.29 -9.12
N GLY A 57 -4.59 12.45 -8.41
CA GLY A 57 -4.38 13.49 -7.42
C GLY A 57 -5.14 13.30 -6.10
N LYS A 58 -5.90 12.22 -5.93
CA LYS A 58 -6.47 11.81 -4.64
C LYS A 58 -5.53 10.85 -3.92
N TYR A 59 -5.56 10.90 -2.60
CA TYR A 59 -4.81 9.98 -1.76
C TYR A 59 -5.54 8.63 -1.67
N LEU A 60 -4.76 7.56 -1.53
CA LEU A 60 -5.27 6.19 -1.36
C LEU A 60 -6.23 6.12 -0.17
N GLY A 61 -5.93 6.84 0.91
CA GLY A 61 -6.79 6.98 2.07
C GLY A 61 -8.17 7.56 1.77
N ASP A 62 -8.30 8.50 0.83
CA ASP A 62 -9.58 9.11 0.46
C ASP A 62 -10.56 8.06 -0.12
N GLN A 63 -10.02 7.07 -0.84
CA GLN A 63 -10.81 6.00 -1.47
C GLN A 63 -10.90 4.75 -0.60
N LEU A 64 -9.87 4.47 0.19
CA LEU A 64 -9.78 3.34 1.09
C LEU A 64 -9.03 3.74 2.36
N ASN A 65 -9.80 4.11 3.39
CA ASN A 65 -9.24 4.49 4.68
C ASN A 65 -8.47 3.35 5.36
N ALA A 66 -9.04 2.14 5.34
CA ALA A 66 -8.50 1.00 6.05
C ALA A 66 -8.87 -0.34 5.41
N VAL A 67 -7.99 -1.32 5.59
CA VAL A 67 -8.19 -2.72 5.23
C VAL A 67 -8.24 -3.54 6.51
N THR A 68 -9.19 -4.47 6.56
CA THR A 68 -9.48 -5.32 7.73
C THR A 68 -9.57 -6.79 7.30
N GLU A 69 -9.83 -7.68 8.25
CA GLU A 69 -10.04 -9.11 8.01
C GLU A 69 -11.11 -9.46 6.98
N THR A 70 -12.08 -8.56 6.75
CA THR A 70 -13.13 -8.76 5.73
C THR A 70 -12.62 -8.60 4.30
N MET A 71 -11.44 -8.01 4.14
CA MET A 71 -10.85 -7.64 2.85
C MET A 71 -9.55 -8.41 2.57
N LEU A 72 -8.74 -8.65 3.61
CA LEU A 72 -7.53 -9.47 3.57
C LEU A 72 -7.58 -10.54 4.67
N ASP A 73 -7.56 -11.81 4.29
CA ASP A 73 -7.63 -12.93 5.24
C ASP A 73 -6.46 -12.93 6.25
N GLY A 74 -5.28 -12.43 5.87
CA GLY A 74 -4.14 -12.31 6.78
C GLY A 74 -4.30 -11.26 7.89
N LEU A 75 -5.36 -10.44 7.87
CA LEU A 75 -5.69 -9.49 8.93
C LEU A 75 -6.69 -10.03 9.95
N ARG A 76 -7.06 -11.32 9.85
CA ARG A 76 -7.96 -11.96 10.83
C ARG A 76 -7.45 -11.75 12.25
N GLY A 77 -8.37 -11.35 13.12
CA GLY A 77 -8.10 -11.28 14.55
C GLY A 77 -7.83 -12.67 15.14
N GLY A 78 -7.38 -12.71 16.38
CA GLY A 78 -7.14 -13.95 17.09
C GLY A 78 -7.20 -13.75 18.59
N THR A 79 -6.84 -14.79 19.33
CA THR A 79 -6.73 -14.74 20.79
C THR A 79 -5.32 -15.13 21.18
N ILE A 80 -4.68 -14.28 21.99
CA ILE A 80 -3.42 -14.61 22.66
C ILE A 80 -3.75 -15.08 24.07
N HIS A 81 -3.21 -16.24 24.43
CA HIS A 81 -3.30 -16.80 25.77
C HIS A 81 -1.95 -16.62 26.43
N GLY A 82 -1.94 -16.29 27.71
CA GLY A 82 -0.72 -16.32 28.51
C GLY A 82 -1.00 -16.81 29.92
N LYS A 83 -0.02 -16.66 30.81
CA LYS A 83 -0.15 -17.15 32.19
C LYS A 83 -1.14 -16.31 32.99
N GLY A 84 -2.40 -16.74 32.97
CA GLY A 84 -3.48 -16.13 33.75
C GLY A 84 -4.25 -15.03 33.02
N PHE A 85 -4.03 -14.85 31.71
CA PHE A 85 -4.85 -13.95 30.88
C PHE A 85 -5.21 -14.59 29.54
N SER A 86 -6.24 -14.03 28.91
CA SER A 86 -6.63 -14.30 27.53
C SER A 86 -7.10 -12.98 26.94
N ALA A 87 -6.57 -12.59 25.79
CA ALA A 87 -6.93 -11.33 25.15
C ALA A 87 -7.20 -11.55 23.65
N ASP A 88 -8.37 -11.13 23.21
CA ASP A 88 -8.69 -11.08 21.79
C ASP A 88 -8.05 -9.85 21.16
N TYR A 89 -7.50 -10.02 19.97
CA TYR A 89 -6.88 -8.95 19.20
C TYR A 89 -7.47 -8.83 17.81
N ASN A 90 -7.57 -7.59 17.32
CA ASN A 90 -7.98 -7.25 15.97
C ASN A 90 -6.84 -6.51 15.25
N GLN A 91 -6.83 -6.61 13.92
CA GLN A 91 -5.77 -6.02 13.09
C GLN A 91 -6.36 -5.19 11.96
N ASN A 92 -5.68 -4.11 11.60
CA ASN A 92 -6.01 -3.33 10.41
C ASN A 92 -4.78 -2.66 9.81
N ILE A 93 -4.90 -2.30 8.53
CA ILE A 93 -3.95 -1.41 7.84
C ILE A 93 -4.72 -0.15 7.44
N ASN A 94 -4.27 1.02 7.88
CA ASN A 94 -4.79 2.32 7.48
C ASN A 94 -3.88 2.99 6.44
N PHE A 95 -4.49 3.74 5.53
CA PHE A 95 -3.78 4.56 4.53
C PHE A 95 -3.95 6.06 4.73
N TRP A 96 -4.66 6.46 5.79
CA TRP A 96 -4.81 7.85 6.18
C TRP A 96 -5.07 7.96 7.68
N GLU A 97 -4.48 8.99 8.28
CA GLU A 97 -4.81 9.42 9.63
C GLU A 97 -4.66 10.94 9.73
N PRO A 98 -5.75 11.68 10.00
CA PRO A 98 -5.74 13.13 9.94
C PRO A 98 -4.72 13.71 10.92
N GLY A 99 -3.89 14.63 10.42
CA GLY A 99 -2.81 15.25 11.19
C GLY A 99 -1.58 14.36 11.40
N THR A 100 -1.60 13.11 10.92
CA THR A 100 -0.47 12.17 11.03
C THR A 100 0.13 11.85 9.66
N PHE A 101 -0.67 11.36 8.71
CA PHE A 101 -0.21 11.07 7.35
C PHE A 101 -1.37 10.96 6.34
N ASN A 102 -1.08 11.17 5.05
CA ASN A 102 -2.07 11.10 3.97
C ASN A 102 -1.92 9.88 3.04
N GLY A 103 -0.83 9.12 3.15
CA GLY A 103 -0.63 7.94 2.32
C GLY A 103 -0.13 8.29 0.92
N CYS A 104 -0.36 7.39 -0.03
CA CYS A 104 0.12 7.55 -1.40
C CYS A 104 -0.96 8.11 -2.34
N HIS A 105 -0.60 8.89 -3.36
CA HIS A 105 -1.50 9.45 -4.37
C HIS A 105 -0.95 9.26 -5.77
N VAL A 106 -1.78 9.40 -6.81
CA VAL A 106 -1.29 9.35 -8.19
C VAL A 106 -0.71 10.70 -8.60
N ALA A 107 0.56 10.70 -9.00
CA ALA A 107 1.29 11.86 -9.49
C ALA A 107 1.85 11.60 -10.90
N PHE A 108 2.24 12.67 -11.60
CA PHE A 108 2.94 12.59 -12.88
C PHE A 108 4.30 13.27 -12.76
N GLY A 109 5.30 12.66 -13.38
CA GLY A 109 6.68 13.09 -13.24
C GLY A 109 7.56 12.46 -14.31
N ARG A 110 8.87 12.46 -14.06
CA ARG A 110 9.86 11.82 -14.92
C ARG A 110 10.51 10.66 -14.21
N ASN A 111 10.71 9.56 -14.92
CA ASN A 111 11.39 8.40 -14.35
C ASN A 111 12.91 8.62 -14.46
N GLU A 112 13.68 7.66 -13.95
CA GLU A 112 15.14 7.66 -14.03
C GLU A 112 15.65 7.72 -15.47
N GLN A 113 14.85 7.27 -16.45
CA GLN A 113 15.14 7.32 -17.88
C GLN A 113 14.73 8.65 -18.52
N ASN A 114 14.31 9.63 -17.70
CA ASN A 114 13.80 10.96 -18.11
C ASN A 114 12.49 10.91 -18.91
N GLU A 115 11.82 9.74 -18.94
CA GLU A 115 10.54 9.51 -19.59
C GLU A 115 9.39 10.01 -18.70
N VAL A 116 8.33 10.57 -19.30
CA VAL A 116 7.19 11.07 -18.54
C VAL A 116 6.19 9.95 -18.33
N THR A 117 5.94 9.60 -17.08
CA THR A 117 5.00 8.53 -16.67
C THR A 117 4.19 8.96 -15.44
N ASP A 118 3.14 8.19 -15.13
CA ASP A 118 2.43 8.22 -13.87
C ASP A 118 3.16 7.43 -12.77
N TYR A 119 2.94 7.86 -11.53
CA TYR A 119 3.44 7.21 -10.33
C TYR A 119 2.33 7.09 -9.31
N LEU A 120 2.36 6.02 -8.53
CA LEU A 120 1.88 6.11 -7.16
C LEU A 120 3.00 6.73 -6.31
N GLN A 121 2.79 7.93 -5.80
CA GLN A 121 3.76 8.68 -5.01
C GLN A 121 3.32 8.71 -3.54
N CYS A 122 4.25 8.41 -2.62
CA CYS A 122 4.02 8.51 -1.19
C CYS A 122 4.87 9.65 -0.62
N ASP A 123 4.22 10.68 -0.07
CA ASP A 123 4.90 11.90 0.38
C ASP A 123 5.41 11.81 1.82
N ASP A 124 4.75 11.00 2.65
CA ASP A 124 4.97 10.93 4.09
C ASP A 124 5.11 9.49 4.60
N ALA A 125 4.03 8.87 5.09
CA ALA A 125 4.00 7.47 5.50
C ALA A 125 3.15 6.68 4.49
N ILE A 126 3.56 5.44 4.24
CA ILE A 126 2.91 4.59 3.25
C ILE A 126 1.63 3.99 3.84
N PHE A 127 1.73 3.43 5.04
CA PHE A 127 0.62 2.84 5.76
C PHE A 127 0.88 2.80 7.27
N LYS A 128 -0.20 2.73 8.04
CA LYS A 128 -0.20 2.37 9.45
C LYS A 128 -0.77 0.98 9.63
N TYR A 129 -0.08 0.13 10.35
CA TYR A 129 -0.57 -1.18 10.78
C TYR A 129 -0.84 -1.14 12.29
N THR A 130 -2.05 -1.57 12.68
CA THR A 130 -2.50 -1.54 14.07
C THR A 130 -2.91 -2.93 14.51
N VAL A 131 -2.51 -3.29 15.73
CA VAL A 131 -3.02 -4.44 16.49
C VAL A 131 -3.63 -3.91 17.78
N ASP A 132 -4.93 -4.15 17.97
CA ASP A 132 -5.68 -3.70 19.15
C ASP A 132 -6.08 -4.90 19.99
N PHE A 133 -5.72 -4.89 21.29
CA PHE A 133 -6.04 -5.92 22.26
C PHE A 133 -7.25 -5.51 23.09
N SER A 134 -8.37 -6.22 22.93
CA SER A 134 -9.69 -5.86 23.45
C SER A 134 -9.72 -5.67 24.98
N SER A 135 -9.02 -6.54 25.72
CA SER A 135 -8.88 -6.48 27.17
C SER A 135 -7.50 -6.00 27.62
N GLY A 136 -6.60 -5.74 26.68
CA GLY A 136 -5.17 -5.66 26.91
C GLY A 136 -4.52 -7.02 27.17
N ILE A 137 -3.26 -7.18 26.77
CA ILE A 137 -2.42 -8.30 27.21
C ILE A 137 -1.78 -7.94 28.55
N GLU A 138 -1.93 -8.82 29.53
CA GLU A 138 -1.50 -8.61 30.90
C GLU A 138 -0.18 -9.34 31.16
N SER A 139 0.76 -8.68 31.81
CA SER A 139 1.96 -9.35 32.28
C SER A 139 2.48 -8.73 33.56
N LYS A 140 2.92 -9.58 34.50
CA LYS A 140 3.69 -9.15 35.65
C LYS A 140 5.00 -8.54 35.19
N ILE A 141 5.43 -7.48 35.86
CA ILE A 141 6.73 -6.85 35.65
C ILE A 141 7.72 -7.54 36.59
N ASP A 142 8.66 -8.29 36.03
CA ASP A 142 9.69 -9.00 36.79
C ASP A 142 11.08 -8.77 36.17
N GLY A 143 12.00 -8.23 36.96
CA GLY A 143 13.37 -7.94 36.49
C GLY A 143 13.46 -7.03 35.25
N GLY A 144 12.46 -6.19 34.99
CA GLY A 144 12.38 -5.37 33.77
C GLY A 144 11.93 -6.15 32.53
N ARG A 145 11.30 -7.31 32.70
CA ARG A 145 10.70 -8.14 31.64
C ARG A 145 9.21 -8.35 31.90
N LEU A 146 8.54 -8.94 30.90
CA LEU A 146 7.11 -9.26 30.89
C LEU A 146 6.91 -10.78 30.70
N PRO A 147 7.31 -11.64 31.65
CA PRO A 147 7.36 -13.10 31.49
C PRO A 147 6.03 -13.81 31.19
N ASP A 148 4.87 -13.18 31.43
CA ASP A 148 3.57 -13.83 31.17
C ASP A 148 3.16 -13.77 29.70
N ILE A 149 3.77 -12.88 28.90
CA ILE A 149 3.57 -12.77 27.44
C ILE A 149 4.75 -13.31 26.64
N GLU A 150 5.88 -13.61 27.29
CA GLU A 150 7.02 -14.27 26.64
C GLU A 150 6.68 -15.71 26.27
N ASP A 151 7.18 -16.14 25.12
CA ASP A 151 6.93 -17.44 24.46
C ASP A 151 5.49 -17.65 23.96
N GLU A 152 4.62 -16.64 24.06
CA GLU A 152 3.28 -16.67 23.48
C GLU A 152 3.29 -16.32 21.98
N THR A 153 2.36 -16.94 21.23
CA THR A 153 2.26 -16.80 19.77
C THR A 153 1.13 -15.86 19.38
N ILE A 154 1.40 -15.00 18.40
CA ILE A 154 0.45 -14.06 17.78
C ILE A 154 0.56 -14.15 16.25
N GLU A 155 -0.55 -14.11 15.54
CA GLU A 155 -0.57 -14.10 14.08
C GLU A 155 -0.69 -12.66 13.57
N LEU A 156 0.31 -12.21 12.81
CA LEU A 156 0.41 -10.87 12.24
C LEU A 156 0.52 -10.96 10.71
N LEU A 157 -0.39 -10.32 9.98
CA LEU A 157 -0.44 -10.34 8.50
C LEU A 157 -0.34 -11.74 7.89
N GLY A 158 -1.04 -12.71 8.48
CA GLY A 158 -1.06 -14.12 8.06
C GLY A 158 0.20 -14.93 8.42
N ASN A 159 1.09 -14.37 9.24
CA ASN A 159 2.31 -15.04 9.70
C ASN A 159 2.31 -15.21 11.22
N ALA A 160 2.66 -16.41 11.69
CA ALA A 160 2.79 -16.68 13.12
C ALA A 160 4.13 -16.14 13.66
N PHE A 161 4.05 -15.36 14.74
CA PHE A 161 5.18 -14.83 15.49
C PHE A 161 5.10 -15.25 16.95
N THR A 162 6.24 -15.53 17.56
CA THR A 162 6.38 -15.75 19.01
C THR A 162 7.04 -14.54 19.64
N ILE A 163 6.52 -14.04 20.77
CA ILE A 163 7.17 -12.98 21.54
C ILE A 163 8.34 -13.61 22.29
N VAL A 164 9.58 -13.38 21.86
CA VAL A 164 10.74 -14.11 22.37
C VAL A 164 11.53 -13.36 23.43
N ASP A 165 11.41 -12.04 23.49
CA ASP A 165 12.12 -11.19 24.44
C ASP A 165 11.33 -9.90 24.69
N THR A 166 11.28 -9.46 25.94
CA THR A 166 10.62 -8.22 26.35
C THR A 166 11.52 -7.42 27.27
N SER A 167 11.43 -6.10 27.19
CA SER A 167 12.10 -5.19 28.11
C SER A 167 11.17 -4.05 28.47
N VAL A 168 11.06 -3.74 29.77
CA VAL A 168 10.26 -2.63 30.28
C VAL A 168 11.04 -1.89 31.36
N ASN A 169 11.05 -0.56 31.27
CA ASN A 169 11.53 0.32 32.31
C ASN A 169 10.39 1.24 32.75
N THR A 170 9.81 0.96 33.92
CA THR A 170 8.68 1.72 34.46
C THR A 170 9.03 3.16 34.87
N GLY A 171 10.32 3.43 35.14
CA GLY A 171 10.78 4.77 35.49
C GLY A 171 10.81 5.72 34.29
N THR A 172 11.28 5.25 33.14
CA THR A 172 11.25 6.01 31.87
C THR A 172 10.01 5.74 31.04
N LYS A 173 9.22 4.71 31.39
CA LYS A 173 8.12 4.14 30.61
C LYS A 173 8.56 3.64 29.22
N ASP A 174 9.79 3.16 29.12
CA ASP A 174 10.31 2.55 27.88
C ASP A 174 9.85 1.09 27.83
N ILE A 175 9.40 0.62 26.66
CA ILE A 175 9.02 -0.77 26.41
C ILE A 175 9.57 -1.23 25.06
N SER A 176 10.08 -2.45 25.00
CA SER A 176 10.37 -3.14 23.76
C SER A 176 9.86 -4.58 23.75
N LEU A 177 9.34 -5.00 22.60
CA LEU A 177 8.85 -6.33 22.30
C LEU A 177 9.64 -6.87 21.11
N ARG A 178 10.24 -8.05 21.24
CA ARG A 178 10.88 -8.76 20.15
C ARG A 178 10.03 -9.96 19.77
N LEU A 179 9.57 -9.97 18.52
CA LEU A 179 8.81 -11.03 17.91
C LEU A 179 9.71 -11.85 16.98
N PHE A 180 9.50 -13.16 16.91
CA PHE A 180 10.24 -14.06 16.01
C PHE A 180 9.29 -15.01 15.28
N GLY A 181 9.42 -15.10 13.96
CA GLY A 181 8.59 -15.95 13.11
C GLY A 181 9.33 -16.43 11.86
N GLY A 182 8.60 -17.00 10.90
CA GLY A 182 9.19 -17.52 9.66
C GLY A 182 9.90 -16.46 8.79
N PHE A 183 9.62 -15.18 9.02
CA PHE A 183 10.25 -14.03 8.36
C PHE A 183 11.50 -13.50 9.11
N GLY A 184 11.84 -14.08 10.26
CA GLY A 184 12.91 -13.64 11.14
C GLY A 184 12.40 -12.87 12.36
N SER A 185 13.16 -11.86 12.81
CA SER A 185 12.86 -11.08 14.02
C SER A 185 12.29 -9.70 13.71
N ILE A 186 11.33 -9.25 14.51
CA ILE A 186 10.80 -7.89 14.51
C ILE A 186 10.92 -7.33 15.92
N ASP A 187 11.73 -6.30 16.09
CA ASP A 187 11.86 -5.54 17.34
C ASP A 187 10.99 -4.30 17.24
N LEU A 188 10.07 -4.13 18.19
CA LEU A 188 9.22 -2.96 18.33
C LEU A 188 9.54 -2.28 19.66
N ARG A 189 9.81 -0.98 19.65
CA ARG A 189 10.14 -0.20 20.83
C ARG A 189 9.37 1.09 20.86
N ASP A 190 8.82 1.39 22.04
CA ASP A 190 8.29 2.69 22.39
C ASP A 190 9.05 3.23 23.60
N THR A 191 9.67 4.40 23.44
CA THR A 191 10.45 5.05 24.49
C THR A 191 9.60 5.59 25.64
N ASN A 192 8.29 5.77 25.43
CA ASN A 192 7.35 6.21 26.46
C ASN A 192 5.91 5.71 26.20
N TYR A 193 5.60 4.48 26.60
CA TYR A 193 4.25 3.90 26.45
C TYR A 193 3.13 4.64 27.20
N GLY A 194 3.47 5.62 28.03
CA GLY A 194 2.52 6.43 28.80
C GLY A 194 2.11 7.73 28.11
N ASP A 195 2.63 8.03 26.93
CA ASP A 195 2.16 9.14 26.10
C ASP A 195 1.39 8.64 24.86
N ASP A 196 0.99 9.57 24.00
CA ASP A 196 0.33 9.26 22.71
C ASP A 196 1.20 9.69 21.53
N ALA A 197 2.53 9.66 21.69
CA ALA A 197 3.50 9.99 20.66
C ALA A 197 4.05 8.72 19.99
N TYR A 198 4.63 8.88 18.81
CA TYR A 198 5.38 7.81 18.16
C TYR A 198 6.85 7.91 18.55
N THR A 199 7.50 6.77 18.73
CA THR A 199 8.95 6.65 18.79
C THR A 199 9.52 6.52 17.38
N ASP A 200 10.34 7.49 16.97
CA ASP A 200 11.06 7.48 15.69
C ASP A 200 12.04 6.31 15.60
N SER A 201 12.07 5.64 14.44
CA SER A 201 12.88 4.42 14.23
C SER A 201 12.67 3.37 15.33
N GLY A 202 11.44 3.28 15.85
CA GLY A 202 11.05 2.34 16.89
C GLY A 202 11.03 0.88 16.45
N ALA A 203 11.15 0.61 15.15
CA ALA A 203 11.17 -0.76 14.62
C ALA A 203 12.51 -1.19 14.02
N LYS A 204 12.87 -2.45 14.28
CA LYS A 204 13.92 -3.16 13.54
C LYS A 204 13.41 -4.49 13.02
N VAL A 205 13.84 -4.88 11.84
CA VAL A 205 13.58 -6.19 11.26
C VAL A 205 14.92 -6.85 11.02
N ASN A 206 15.10 -8.07 11.55
CA ASN A 206 16.37 -8.79 11.48
C ASN A 206 17.56 -7.97 11.98
N GLY A 207 17.34 -7.17 13.04
CA GLY A 207 18.35 -6.29 13.63
C GLY A 207 18.63 -4.99 12.85
N ALA A 208 18.14 -4.85 11.62
CA ALA A 208 18.27 -3.63 10.82
C ALA A 208 17.11 -2.65 11.10
N SER A 209 17.42 -1.35 11.21
CA SER A 209 16.37 -0.31 11.27
C SER A 209 15.60 -0.29 9.96
N VAL A 210 14.27 -0.17 10.05
CA VAL A 210 13.39 -0.08 8.86
C VAL A 210 12.72 1.29 8.72
N HIS A 211 13.20 2.29 9.46
CA HIS A 211 12.64 3.65 9.44
C HIS A 211 11.12 3.68 9.60
N ALA A 212 10.62 2.91 10.56
CA ALA A 212 9.22 2.95 10.96
C ALA A 212 9.08 3.49 12.38
N ARG A 213 8.00 4.22 12.57
CA ARG A 213 7.57 4.80 13.83
C ARG A 213 6.69 3.82 14.57
N VAL A 214 6.95 3.64 15.87
CA VAL A 214 6.21 2.68 16.71
C VAL A 214 5.57 3.41 17.88
N LYS A 215 4.32 3.05 18.18
CA LYS A 215 3.60 3.47 19.38
C LYS A 215 2.99 2.25 20.06
N ILE A 216 3.25 2.07 21.34
CA ILE A 216 2.73 0.98 22.16
C ILE A 216 1.94 1.60 23.31
N LYS A 217 0.61 1.47 23.27
CA LYS A 217 -0.25 1.99 24.35
C LYS A 217 -0.31 0.98 25.47
N ALA A 218 0.23 1.34 26.63
CA ALA A 218 0.20 0.47 27.80
C ALA A 218 -0.11 1.24 29.09
N THR A 219 -0.61 0.54 30.11
CA THR A 219 -0.84 1.11 31.44
C THR A 219 -0.30 0.18 32.51
N GLN A 220 0.36 0.76 33.50
CA GLN A 220 0.84 0.05 34.66
C GLN A 220 -0.20 0.12 35.78
N SER A 221 -0.48 -1.02 36.42
CA SER A 221 -1.27 -1.10 37.65
C SER A 221 -0.59 -2.04 38.63
N GLY A 222 -0.03 -1.48 39.71
CA GLY A 222 0.78 -2.24 40.66
C GLY A 222 2.05 -2.82 40.01
N ASP A 223 2.22 -4.13 40.15
CA ASP A 223 3.31 -4.92 39.57
C ASP A 223 2.98 -5.48 38.18
N LYS A 224 1.89 -5.02 37.54
CA LYS A 224 1.44 -5.49 36.23
C LYS A 224 1.44 -4.40 35.18
N LEU A 225 1.68 -4.79 33.94
CA LEU A 225 1.53 -3.96 32.75
C LEU A 225 0.43 -4.54 31.85
N TYR A 226 -0.41 -3.67 31.32
CA TYR A 226 -1.46 -3.99 30.35
C TYR A 226 -1.14 -3.28 29.04
N ILE A 227 -0.90 -4.03 27.96
CA ILE A 227 -0.65 -3.46 26.63
C ILE A 227 -1.94 -3.56 25.81
N TYR A 228 -2.45 -2.42 25.36
CA TYR A 228 -3.75 -2.30 24.68
C TYR A 228 -3.63 -2.21 23.16
N SER A 229 -2.55 -1.64 22.64
CA SER A 229 -2.37 -1.58 21.19
C SER A 229 -0.90 -1.47 20.81
N ILE A 230 -0.56 -2.01 19.64
CA ILE A 230 0.70 -1.79 18.95
C ILE A 230 0.39 -1.12 17.62
N GLN A 231 1.01 0.02 17.35
CA GLN A 231 0.89 0.75 16.10
C GLN A 231 2.25 0.87 15.44
N TYR A 232 2.30 0.52 14.16
CA TYR A 232 3.48 0.55 13.30
C TYR A 232 3.18 1.47 12.10
N LEU A 233 3.95 2.54 11.93
CA LEU A 233 3.77 3.51 10.85
C LEU A 233 5.03 3.51 9.98
N LEU A 234 4.90 3.05 8.73
CA LEU A 234 6.03 2.96 7.80
C LEU A 234 6.21 4.29 7.06
N ASP A 235 7.36 4.93 7.25
CA ASP A 235 7.69 6.17 6.55
C ASP A 235 8.22 5.89 5.13
N ALA A 236 7.90 6.79 4.20
CA ALA A 236 8.25 6.69 2.79
C ALA A 236 9.70 7.18 2.55
N TYR A 237 10.66 6.26 2.65
CA TYR A 237 12.06 6.53 2.30
C TYR A 237 12.44 5.82 1.00
N ALA A 238 12.71 6.61 -0.05
CA ALA A 238 13.09 6.09 -1.35
C ALA A 238 14.51 5.52 -1.38
N ALA A 239 14.72 4.41 -2.08
CA ALA A 239 16.03 3.75 -2.21
C ALA A 239 17.10 4.68 -2.83
N GLU A 240 16.70 5.53 -3.76
CA GLU A 240 17.58 6.49 -4.44
C GLU A 240 17.60 7.89 -3.78
N GLY A 241 16.90 8.06 -2.66
CA GLY A 241 16.64 9.36 -2.05
C GLY A 241 15.52 10.13 -2.74
N GLY A 242 14.93 11.11 -2.05
CA GLY A 242 13.76 11.83 -2.53
C GLY A 242 12.44 11.15 -2.16
N LEU A 243 11.42 11.30 -3.00
CA LEU A 243 10.07 10.77 -2.77
C LEU A 243 9.96 9.32 -3.27
N VAL A 244 9.18 8.49 -2.57
CA VAL A 244 8.89 7.12 -3.02
C VAL A 244 7.90 7.21 -4.18
N GLN A 245 8.37 6.87 -5.38
CA GLN A 245 7.60 6.94 -6.63
C GLN A 245 7.56 5.56 -7.30
N ILE A 246 6.38 4.94 -7.29
CA ILE A 246 6.17 3.59 -7.81
C ILE A 246 5.65 3.71 -9.24
N THR A 247 6.42 3.21 -10.20
CA THR A 247 6.03 3.18 -11.62
C THR A 247 4.98 2.10 -11.90
N PRO A 248 4.24 2.19 -13.03
CA PRO A 248 3.24 1.21 -13.39
C PRO A 248 3.82 -0.21 -13.48
N LEU A 249 3.05 -1.18 -13.00
CA LEU A 249 3.39 -2.61 -12.92
C LEU A 249 4.48 -2.97 -11.90
N HIS A 250 4.72 -2.10 -10.92
CA HIS A 250 5.64 -2.38 -9.81
C HIS A 250 4.96 -2.21 -8.44
N CYS A 251 5.65 -2.63 -7.38
CA CYS A 251 5.17 -2.52 -6.00
C CYS A 251 6.08 -1.65 -5.13
N VAL A 252 5.50 -1.06 -4.07
CA VAL A 252 6.16 -0.12 -3.14
C VAL A 252 7.48 -0.65 -2.62
N ARG A 253 7.55 -1.95 -2.28
CA ARG A 253 8.76 -2.56 -1.74
C ARG A 253 10.01 -2.34 -2.59
N GLU A 254 9.88 -2.32 -3.92
CA GLU A 254 11.01 -2.17 -4.85
C GLU A 254 11.65 -0.78 -4.80
N PHE A 255 10.89 0.23 -4.38
CA PHE A 255 11.34 1.62 -4.35
C PHE A 255 11.72 2.10 -2.95
N LEU A 256 11.59 1.24 -1.93
CA LEU A 256 11.94 1.55 -0.55
C LEU A 256 13.44 1.36 -0.28
N GLN A 257 14.04 2.30 0.43
CA GLN A 257 15.38 2.16 1.00
C GLN A 257 15.45 0.99 1.99
N TYR A 258 14.35 0.73 2.70
CA TYR A 258 14.22 -0.34 3.68
C TYR A 258 13.04 -1.28 3.32
N PRO A 259 13.21 -2.18 2.33
CA PRO A 259 12.15 -3.08 1.86
C PRO A 259 11.53 -3.98 2.94
N LEU A 260 12.29 -4.28 4.00
CA LEU A 260 11.84 -5.07 5.14
C LEU A 260 10.79 -4.35 6.00
N GLY A 261 10.65 -3.02 5.85
CA GLY A 261 9.63 -2.21 6.52
C GLY A 261 8.19 -2.55 6.12
N MET A 262 7.99 -3.33 5.05
CA MET A 262 6.68 -3.87 4.70
C MET A 262 6.20 -4.99 5.65
N ILE A 263 6.98 -5.33 6.70
CA ILE A 263 6.67 -6.21 7.88
C ILE A 263 6.14 -7.63 7.62
N SER A 264 5.91 -8.00 6.36
CA SER A 264 5.59 -9.35 5.90
C SER A 264 6.18 -9.52 4.50
N PRO A 265 6.73 -10.69 4.12
CA PRO A 265 7.28 -10.92 2.79
C PRO A 265 6.19 -11.00 1.71
N SER A 266 4.95 -11.29 2.10
CA SER A 266 3.82 -11.48 1.20
C SER A 266 3.00 -10.21 1.01
N PHE A 267 3.03 -9.29 1.98
CA PHE A 267 2.33 -8.01 1.93
C PHE A 267 3.01 -7.01 0.97
N ASP A 268 2.24 -6.40 0.08
CA ASP A 268 2.71 -5.28 -0.74
C ASP A 268 1.56 -4.39 -1.23
N ILE A 269 1.93 -3.20 -1.71
CA ILE A 269 1.05 -2.26 -2.40
C ILE A 269 1.61 -2.08 -3.81
N CYS A 270 0.87 -2.53 -4.82
CA CYS A 270 1.30 -2.55 -6.20
C CYS A 270 0.51 -1.56 -7.05
N TYR A 271 1.21 -0.79 -7.87
CA TYR A 271 0.63 0.18 -8.77
C TYR A 271 0.54 -0.41 -10.17
N LYS A 272 -0.66 -0.57 -10.72
CA LYS A 272 -0.84 -1.08 -12.09
C LYS A 272 -0.73 0.01 -13.15
N GLY A 273 -0.84 1.28 -12.75
CA GLY A 273 -0.93 2.42 -13.65
C GLY A 273 -2.36 2.93 -13.83
N THR A 274 -2.46 4.06 -14.51
CA THR A 274 -3.72 4.63 -14.96
C THR A 274 -4.38 3.70 -16.00
N SER A 275 -5.63 3.29 -15.72
CA SER A 275 -6.38 2.42 -16.62
C SER A 275 -7.37 3.24 -17.45
N ALA A 276 -7.32 3.08 -18.76
CA ALA A 276 -8.56 2.91 -19.51
C ALA A 276 -8.50 1.59 -20.30
N ALA A 277 -9.62 1.13 -20.81
CA ALA A 277 -9.65 -0.10 -21.57
C ALA A 277 -8.78 0.02 -22.84
N ALA A 278 -7.83 -0.90 -23.01
CA ALA A 278 -7.08 -1.06 -24.25
C ALA A 278 -8.03 -1.42 -25.40
N VAL A 279 -8.26 -0.49 -26.31
CA VAL A 279 -8.74 -0.83 -27.65
C VAL A 279 -7.49 -1.08 -28.50
N GLY A 280 -7.09 -2.35 -28.56
CA GLY A 280 -6.18 -2.95 -29.56
C GLY A 280 -5.04 -2.10 -30.11
N GLY A 281 -3.87 -2.15 -29.47
CA GLY A 281 -2.61 -1.70 -30.07
C GLY A 281 -1.48 -1.74 -29.04
N GLY A 282 -0.54 -2.68 -29.21
CA GLY A 282 0.52 -2.98 -28.23
C GLY A 282 1.56 -1.89 -28.00
N GLY A 283 1.17 -0.81 -27.32
CA GLY A 283 2.07 0.12 -26.65
C GLY A 283 1.62 0.33 -25.21
N ALA A 284 2.55 0.24 -24.26
CA ALA A 284 2.32 0.71 -22.89
C ALA A 284 2.04 2.22 -22.95
N GLY A 285 0.79 2.61 -22.80
CA GLY A 285 0.37 4.00 -22.90
C GLY A 285 -1.05 4.17 -22.40
N ILE A 286 -1.30 5.31 -21.77
CA ILE A 286 -2.61 5.73 -21.25
C ILE A 286 -3.63 5.60 -22.38
N THR A 287 -4.60 4.75 -22.15
CA THR A 287 -5.76 4.50 -22.98
C THR A 287 -6.80 5.57 -22.66
N GLY A 288 -7.48 6.08 -23.67
CA GLY A 288 -8.47 7.17 -23.52
C GLY A 288 -9.02 7.59 -24.87
N ASN A 289 -10.05 8.43 -24.88
CA ASN A 289 -10.55 8.99 -26.12
C ASN A 289 -9.54 10.00 -26.65
N GLU A 290 -9.00 9.68 -27.82
CA GLU A 290 -7.90 10.43 -28.35
C GLU A 290 -8.39 11.60 -29.21
N VAL A 291 -7.90 12.78 -28.90
CA VAL A 291 -8.00 13.95 -29.76
C VAL A 291 -6.62 14.24 -30.32
N ARG A 292 -6.49 14.30 -31.65
CA ARG A 292 -5.26 14.68 -32.32
C ARG A 292 -5.45 15.98 -33.06
N VAL A 293 -4.56 16.93 -32.88
CA VAL A 293 -4.45 18.11 -33.73
C VAL A 293 -3.13 17.99 -34.46
N LYS A 294 -3.20 17.75 -35.76
CA LYS A 294 -2.03 17.41 -36.57
C LYS A 294 -1.94 18.25 -37.83
N PRO A 295 -0.73 18.52 -38.33
CA PRO A 295 -0.55 19.19 -39.60
C PRO A 295 -1.13 18.35 -40.75
N SER A 296 -1.64 19.05 -41.76
CA SER A 296 -2.10 18.49 -43.03
C SER A 296 -1.41 19.23 -44.17
N GLY A 297 -0.12 18.94 -44.35
CA GLY A 297 0.78 19.78 -45.14
C GLY A 297 1.33 20.94 -44.30
N ASN A 298 1.88 21.96 -44.95
CA ASN A 298 2.60 23.04 -44.27
C ASN A 298 1.69 24.19 -43.80
N ASP A 299 0.48 24.27 -44.36
CA ASP A 299 -0.41 25.43 -44.23
C ASP A 299 -1.75 25.10 -43.57
N GLU A 300 -2.00 23.86 -43.15
CA GLU A 300 -3.29 23.42 -42.60
C GLU A 300 -3.12 22.55 -41.36
N TYR A 301 -4.07 22.64 -40.43
CA TYR A 301 -4.25 21.70 -39.32
C TYR A 301 -5.61 21.01 -39.39
N VAL A 302 -5.61 19.74 -39.03
CA VAL A 302 -6.82 18.93 -38.87
C VAL A 302 -6.91 18.45 -37.43
N MET A 303 -8.09 18.63 -36.82
CA MET A 303 -8.43 18.00 -35.56
C MET A 303 -9.18 16.70 -35.81
N VAL A 304 -8.68 15.61 -35.25
CA VAL A 304 -9.29 14.28 -35.26
C VAL A 304 -9.83 14.01 -33.87
N ALA A 305 -11.15 13.87 -33.74
CA ALA A 305 -11.80 13.63 -32.45
C ALA A 305 -13.08 12.79 -32.61
N ASN A 306 -13.39 11.99 -31.58
CA ASN A 306 -14.69 11.34 -31.48
C ASN A 306 -15.69 12.25 -30.77
N ASN A 307 -16.94 12.28 -31.23
CA ASN A 307 -18.03 12.88 -30.45
C ASN A 307 -18.52 11.92 -29.35
N LEU A 308 -19.49 12.34 -28.53
CA LEU A 308 -20.09 11.47 -27.51
C LEU A 308 -20.56 10.13 -28.07
N LEU A 309 -21.14 10.06 -29.27
CA LEU A 309 -21.62 8.80 -29.87
C LEU A 309 -20.50 7.90 -30.43
N GLY A 310 -19.23 8.28 -30.28
CA GLY A 310 -18.08 7.54 -30.81
C GLY A 310 -17.86 7.74 -32.30
N ASN A 311 -18.57 8.68 -32.93
CA ASN A 311 -18.37 9.00 -34.33
C ASN A 311 -17.08 9.82 -34.48
N LEU A 312 -16.19 9.36 -35.35
CA LEU A 312 -14.91 10.01 -35.64
C LEU A 312 -15.09 11.17 -36.63
N TYR A 313 -14.63 12.34 -36.25
CA TYR A 313 -14.62 13.54 -37.10
C TYR A 313 -13.19 13.92 -37.45
N ASN A 314 -12.94 14.20 -38.73
CA ASN A 314 -11.74 14.86 -39.23
C ASN A 314 -12.09 16.31 -39.56
N ILE A 315 -11.94 17.19 -38.58
CA ILE A 315 -12.37 18.59 -38.63
C ILE A 315 -11.22 19.42 -39.21
N PRO A 316 -11.41 20.10 -40.35
CA PRO A 316 -10.44 21.08 -40.83
C PRO A 316 -10.40 22.24 -39.84
N LEU A 317 -9.34 22.29 -39.04
CA LEU A 317 -9.26 23.18 -37.90
C LEU A 317 -8.79 24.56 -38.36
N ALA A 318 -7.62 24.66 -38.96
CA ALA A 318 -7.06 25.96 -39.32
C ALA A 318 -6.23 25.93 -40.61
N GLN A 319 -6.17 27.09 -41.28
CA GLN A 319 -5.38 27.30 -42.49
C GLN A 319 -4.67 28.66 -42.49
N ASN A 320 -3.45 28.70 -43.02
CA ASN A 320 -2.68 29.92 -43.28
C ASN A 320 -3.21 30.67 -44.52
N PRO A 321 -3.38 32.02 -44.50
CA PRO A 321 -3.21 32.94 -43.37
C PRO A 321 -4.49 33.07 -42.51
N GLY A 322 -4.41 32.61 -41.25
CA GLY A 322 -5.32 33.01 -40.18
C GLY A 322 -6.80 32.71 -40.39
N MET A 323 -7.17 31.49 -40.77
CA MET A 323 -8.57 31.07 -40.97
C MET A 323 -8.89 29.79 -40.18
N TYR A 324 -10.07 29.71 -39.57
CA TYR A 324 -10.65 28.44 -39.11
C TYR A 324 -11.27 27.71 -40.32
N GLY A 325 -10.84 26.49 -40.60
CA GLY A 325 -11.24 25.73 -41.78
C GLY A 325 -10.10 25.44 -42.75
N ASN A 326 -10.42 25.17 -44.03
CA ASN A 326 -9.40 24.93 -45.05
C ASN A 326 -9.87 25.18 -46.49
N LYS A 327 -8.90 25.42 -47.38
CA LYS A 327 -9.08 25.68 -48.82
C LYS A 327 -10.13 26.76 -49.09
N GLY A 328 -10.12 27.82 -48.29
CA GLY A 328 -11.10 28.91 -48.35
C GLY A 328 -12.51 28.56 -47.87
N ARG A 329 -12.71 27.39 -47.25
CA ARG A 329 -13.96 26.97 -46.60
C ARG A 329 -13.83 27.20 -45.11
N ASN A 330 -14.76 27.95 -44.54
CA ASN A 330 -14.71 28.29 -43.12
C ASN A 330 -15.21 27.12 -42.26
N PHE A 331 -14.64 26.96 -41.08
CA PHE A 331 -15.22 26.17 -40.00
C PHE A 331 -15.99 27.10 -39.06
N VAL A 332 -17.32 27.05 -39.16
CA VAL A 332 -18.26 27.92 -38.45
C VAL A 332 -18.80 27.21 -37.22
N PHE A 333 -18.48 27.74 -36.05
CA PHE A 333 -18.93 27.26 -34.75
C PHE A 333 -19.66 28.34 -33.94
N VAL A 334 -19.77 29.56 -34.46
CA VAL A 334 -20.54 30.65 -33.88
C VAL A 334 -21.72 30.96 -34.78
N GLU A 335 -22.91 31.00 -34.21
CA GLU A 335 -24.14 31.30 -34.93
C GLU A 335 -24.08 32.69 -35.59
N ALA A 336 -24.91 32.90 -36.60
CA ALA A 336 -25.16 34.25 -37.10
C ALA A 336 -25.71 35.15 -35.97
N PRO A 337 -25.39 36.46 -35.97
CA PRO A 337 -25.88 37.38 -34.95
C PRO A 337 -27.42 37.53 -34.96
N ASN A 338 -28.07 37.20 -36.08
CA ASN A 338 -29.51 37.08 -36.23
C ASN A 338 -29.83 36.29 -37.52
N PRO A 339 -31.08 35.80 -37.69
CA PRO A 339 -31.47 35.04 -38.89
C PRO A 339 -31.28 35.77 -40.23
N GLY A 340 -31.27 37.11 -40.24
CA GLY A 340 -31.12 37.93 -41.45
C GLY A 340 -29.68 38.20 -41.87
N ALA A 341 -28.69 37.73 -41.10
CA ALA A 341 -27.27 37.96 -41.34
C ALA A 341 -26.51 36.62 -41.44
N PRO A 342 -26.81 35.78 -42.46
CA PRO A 342 -26.23 34.45 -42.59
C PRO A 342 -24.70 34.49 -42.70
N ASN A 343 -24.03 33.59 -41.97
CA ASN A 343 -22.57 33.52 -41.88
C ASN A 343 -22.00 32.17 -42.37
N ILE A 344 -22.84 31.25 -42.85
CA ILE A 344 -22.42 29.95 -43.39
C ILE A 344 -22.60 29.96 -44.91
N ASN A 345 -21.50 29.94 -45.66
CA ASN A 345 -21.53 29.92 -47.12
C ASN A 345 -21.53 28.49 -47.68
N VAL A 346 -21.81 28.36 -48.98
CA VAL A 346 -21.73 27.06 -49.65
C VAL A 346 -20.31 26.51 -49.56
N ASN A 347 -20.21 25.25 -49.14
CA ASN A 347 -19.02 24.48 -48.80
C ASN A 347 -18.35 24.82 -47.46
N ASP A 348 -18.90 25.73 -46.65
CA ASP A 348 -18.43 25.93 -45.28
C ASP A 348 -18.80 24.71 -44.39
N TYR A 349 -17.96 24.48 -43.39
CA TYR A 349 -18.18 23.50 -42.33
C TYR A 349 -18.95 24.14 -41.19
N VAL A 350 -19.89 23.43 -40.58
CA VAL A 350 -20.71 23.89 -39.46
C VAL A 350 -20.63 22.89 -38.31
N LEU A 351 -20.32 23.38 -37.11
CA LEU A 351 -20.42 22.62 -35.87
C LEU A 351 -21.82 22.74 -35.27
N LEU A 352 -22.41 21.62 -34.89
CA LEU A 352 -23.75 21.53 -34.32
C LEU A 352 -23.73 20.78 -33.00
N ASN A 353 -24.41 21.30 -31.98
CA ASN A 353 -24.55 20.71 -30.66
C ASN A 353 -26.00 20.39 -30.37
N SER A 354 -26.34 19.15 -30.02
CA SER A 354 -27.72 18.83 -29.65
C SER A 354 -28.18 19.50 -28.36
N LYS A 355 -27.25 19.84 -27.46
CA LYS A 355 -27.48 20.52 -26.19
C LYS A 355 -26.26 21.37 -25.84
N LYS A 356 -26.48 22.41 -25.03
CA LYS A 356 -25.45 23.30 -24.51
C LYS A 356 -24.62 22.71 -23.34
N ASP A 357 -24.92 21.49 -22.90
CA ASP A 357 -24.27 20.86 -21.73
C ASP A 357 -23.38 19.66 -22.12
N ILE A 358 -22.76 18.97 -21.13
CA ILE A 358 -21.82 17.85 -21.40
C ILE A 358 -22.52 16.61 -21.99
N GLN A 359 -23.84 16.59 -22.03
CA GLN A 359 -24.61 15.50 -22.62
C GLN A 359 -24.97 15.79 -24.08
N GLY A 360 -24.63 16.97 -24.60
CA GLY A 360 -24.84 17.33 -26.00
C GLY A 360 -23.94 16.54 -26.93
N VAL A 361 -24.52 16.00 -28.00
CA VAL A 361 -23.81 15.33 -29.07
C VAL A 361 -23.38 16.38 -30.10
N SER A 362 -22.08 16.43 -30.37
CA SER A 362 -21.52 17.29 -31.42
C SER A 362 -21.51 16.60 -32.77
N ASN A 363 -21.83 17.34 -33.83
CA ASN A 363 -21.77 16.90 -35.22
C ASN A 363 -21.12 17.99 -36.07
N VAL A 364 -20.30 17.61 -37.05
CA VAL A 364 -19.73 18.55 -38.02
C VAL A 364 -20.19 18.17 -39.41
N LEU A 365 -20.78 19.14 -40.11
CA LEU A 365 -21.31 18.99 -41.46
C LEU A 365 -20.65 19.99 -42.41
N MET A 366 -20.66 19.70 -43.70
CA MET A 366 -20.34 20.65 -44.76
C MET A 366 -21.63 21.03 -45.49
N TYR A 367 -21.95 22.32 -45.53
CA TYR A 367 -23.14 22.80 -46.24
C TYR A 367 -22.91 22.79 -47.75
N LYS A 368 -23.80 22.17 -48.53
CA LYS A 368 -23.65 21.98 -49.99
C LYS A 368 -24.51 22.93 -50.82
N GLY A 369 -25.26 23.81 -50.18
CA GLY A 369 -26.17 24.74 -50.85
C GLY A 369 -27.61 24.24 -50.89
N VAL A 370 -28.48 25.13 -51.39
CA VAL A 370 -29.90 24.85 -51.63
C VAL A 370 -30.12 24.65 -53.12
N SER A 371 -30.81 23.56 -53.47
CA SER A 371 -31.21 23.27 -54.85
C SER A 371 -32.64 22.76 -54.84
N ALA A 372 -33.48 23.33 -55.72
CA ALA A 372 -34.91 22.98 -55.86
C ALA A 372 -35.69 23.00 -54.51
N GLY A 373 -35.40 23.98 -53.64
CA GLY A 373 -36.05 24.09 -52.33
C GLY A 373 -35.57 23.10 -51.27
N VAL A 374 -34.45 22.39 -51.52
CA VAL A 374 -33.85 21.44 -50.59
C VAL A 374 -32.43 21.88 -50.24
N ALA A 375 -32.17 22.11 -48.96
CA ALA A 375 -30.82 22.35 -48.43
C ALA A 375 -30.09 21.01 -48.25
N ASN A 376 -28.85 20.92 -48.74
CA ASN A 376 -28.05 19.69 -48.71
C ASN A 376 -26.82 19.86 -47.82
N PHE A 377 -26.45 18.80 -47.09
CA PHE A 377 -25.31 18.77 -46.19
C PHE A 377 -24.58 17.43 -46.31
N ASP A 378 -23.25 17.46 -46.30
CA ASP A 378 -22.41 16.27 -46.17
C ASP A 378 -21.92 16.20 -44.72
N ASP A 379 -22.30 15.16 -43.99
CA ASP A 379 -21.78 14.87 -42.65
C ASP A 379 -20.33 14.39 -42.77
N LEU A 380 -19.41 14.92 -41.96
CA LEU A 380 -18.00 14.53 -42.04
C LEU A 380 -17.73 13.08 -41.60
N THR A 381 -18.73 12.40 -41.04
CA THR A 381 -18.73 10.94 -40.86
C THR A 381 -18.97 10.15 -42.15
N GLY A 382 -19.35 10.82 -43.24
CA GLY A 382 -19.62 10.26 -44.57
C GLY A 382 -21.10 10.16 -44.94
N ALA A 383 -22.04 10.48 -44.04
CA ALA A 383 -23.47 10.48 -44.33
C ALA A 383 -23.88 11.73 -45.15
N ARG A 384 -24.95 11.62 -45.94
CA ARG A 384 -25.60 12.77 -46.58
C ARG A 384 -26.88 13.13 -45.85
N ARG A 385 -27.12 14.42 -45.65
CA ARG A 385 -28.32 14.96 -45.00
C ARG A 385 -28.97 16.01 -45.90
N SER A 386 -30.28 16.15 -45.78
CA SER A 386 -31.02 17.18 -46.48
C SER A 386 -32.25 17.61 -45.68
N SER A 387 -32.73 18.82 -45.95
CA SER A 387 -33.97 19.35 -45.39
C SER A 387 -34.72 20.14 -46.45
N THR A 388 -36.04 20.03 -46.45
CA THR A 388 -36.89 20.93 -47.24
C THR A 388 -36.82 22.35 -46.65
N VAL A 389 -36.86 23.35 -47.52
CA VAL A 389 -36.92 24.77 -47.18
C VAL A 389 -38.33 25.27 -47.51
N ASP A 390 -38.98 25.88 -46.54
CA ASP A 390 -40.27 26.54 -46.73
C ASP A 390 -40.08 27.78 -47.63
N PRO A 391 -40.71 27.83 -48.82
CA PRO A 391 -40.54 28.95 -49.75
C PRO A 391 -41.17 30.26 -49.25
N ALA A 392 -42.08 30.23 -48.27
CA ALA A 392 -42.70 31.44 -47.74
C ALA A 392 -41.80 32.15 -46.72
N THR A 393 -41.04 31.39 -45.95
CA THR A 393 -40.23 31.89 -44.83
C THR A 393 -38.72 31.80 -45.10
N ASN A 394 -38.31 31.03 -46.12
CA ASN A 394 -36.94 30.60 -46.38
C ASN A 394 -36.31 29.82 -45.22
N GLU A 395 -37.14 29.20 -44.36
CA GLU A 395 -36.68 28.44 -43.21
C GLU A 395 -36.69 26.93 -43.46
N GLY A 396 -35.82 26.20 -42.78
CA GLY A 396 -35.83 24.76 -42.74
C GLY A 396 -35.39 24.23 -41.38
N GLN A 397 -35.58 22.92 -41.17
CA GLN A 397 -35.17 22.23 -39.96
C GLN A 397 -34.38 20.98 -40.31
N LEU A 398 -33.10 20.98 -39.94
CA LEU A 398 -32.21 19.85 -40.18
C LEU A 398 -32.19 18.94 -38.95
N MET A 399 -32.50 17.66 -39.13
CA MET A 399 -32.34 16.65 -38.10
C MET A 399 -30.98 15.95 -38.21
N VAL A 400 -30.13 16.08 -37.19
CA VAL A 400 -28.83 15.38 -37.12
C VAL A 400 -28.62 14.81 -35.72
N GLY A 401 -28.32 13.52 -35.65
CA GLY A 401 -28.22 12.81 -34.39
C GLY A 401 -29.52 12.92 -33.58
N GLU A 402 -29.42 13.49 -32.38
CA GLU A 402 -30.57 13.78 -31.51
C GLU A 402 -31.03 15.24 -31.53
N GLY A 403 -30.42 16.12 -32.34
CA GLY A 403 -30.75 17.55 -32.45
C GLY A 403 -31.65 17.89 -33.64
N THR A 404 -32.37 19.02 -33.55
CA THR A 404 -33.21 19.56 -34.64
C THR A 404 -32.91 21.04 -34.84
N TYR A 405 -32.10 21.33 -35.85
CA TYR A 405 -31.47 22.63 -36.04
C TYR A 405 -32.26 23.49 -37.02
N ARG A 406 -32.80 24.61 -36.54
CA ARG A 406 -33.45 25.59 -37.41
C ARG A 406 -32.40 26.33 -38.23
N PHE A 407 -32.68 26.54 -39.52
CA PHE A 407 -31.86 27.40 -40.37
C PHE A 407 -32.71 28.29 -41.26
N VAL A 408 -32.15 29.42 -41.67
CA VAL A 408 -32.76 30.41 -42.58
C VAL A 408 -31.82 30.63 -43.75
N VAL A 409 -32.36 30.53 -44.96
CA VAL A 409 -31.61 30.75 -46.21
C VAL A 409 -31.65 32.23 -46.57
N GLY A 410 -30.49 32.85 -46.68
CA GLY A 410 -30.36 34.25 -47.09
C GLY A 410 -30.02 34.44 -48.56
N ALA A 411 -29.75 35.70 -48.93
CA ALA A 411 -29.38 36.06 -50.29
C ALA A 411 -28.08 35.36 -50.72
N GLY A 412 -28.03 34.84 -51.95
CA GLY A 412 -26.87 34.10 -52.45
C GLY A 412 -26.77 32.64 -51.97
N GLY A 413 -27.75 32.15 -51.21
CA GLY A 413 -27.83 30.76 -50.77
C GLY A 413 -26.98 30.42 -49.54
N SER A 414 -26.41 31.41 -48.85
CA SER A 414 -25.83 31.24 -47.51
C SER A 414 -26.94 30.98 -46.48
N ILE A 415 -26.57 30.42 -45.33
CA ILE A 415 -27.52 30.11 -44.25
C ILE A 415 -27.09 30.72 -42.91
N ALA A 416 -28.10 31.06 -42.11
CA ALA A 416 -27.99 31.28 -40.68
C ALA A 416 -28.57 30.05 -39.99
N MET A 417 -27.88 29.44 -39.03
CA MET A 417 -28.32 28.20 -38.39
C MET A 417 -28.23 28.33 -36.87
N ASP A 418 -29.21 27.77 -36.17
CA ASP A 418 -29.17 27.52 -34.72
C ASP A 418 -28.20 26.36 -34.51
N GLN A 419 -27.00 26.65 -34.02
CA GLN A 419 -25.92 25.68 -33.88
C GLN A 419 -25.91 25.04 -32.49
N THR A 420 -26.53 25.69 -31.51
CA THR A 420 -26.57 25.22 -30.11
C THR A 420 -27.84 24.45 -29.75
N ASN A 421 -28.80 24.39 -30.68
CA ASN A 421 -30.11 23.74 -30.56
C ASN A 421 -30.92 24.31 -29.38
N ASP A 422 -30.81 25.63 -29.16
CA ASP A 422 -31.56 26.35 -28.12
C ASP A 422 -32.81 27.08 -28.65
N GLY A 423 -33.05 26.97 -29.97
CA GLY A 423 -34.18 27.56 -30.67
C GLY A 423 -33.93 28.99 -31.16
N GLN A 424 -32.73 29.54 -30.94
CA GLN A 424 -32.38 30.91 -31.33
C GLN A 424 -31.21 30.92 -32.32
N ILE A 425 -31.10 32.01 -33.07
CA ILE A 425 -29.95 32.31 -33.92
C ILE A 425 -29.50 33.70 -33.49
N ASN A 426 -28.55 33.76 -32.56
CA ASN A 426 -28.24 35.00 -31.83
C ASN A 426 -26.74 35.19 -31.54
N GLY A 427 -25.86 34.49 -32.25
CA GLY A 427 -24.42 34.55 -32.06
C GLY A 427 -23.89 33.65 -30.94
N ALA A 428 -24.66 32.66 -30.49
CA ALA A 428 -24.18 31.67 -29.55
C ALA A 428 -23.08 30.78 -30.17
N GLU A 429 -22.14 30.33 -29.34
CA GLU A 429 -21.06 29.44 -29.75
C GLU A 429 -21.40 27.97 -29.45
N ALA A 430 -21.21 27.13 -30.45
CA ALA A 430 -21.24 25.68 -30.38
C ALA A 430 -19.87 25.14 -29.96
N VAL A 431 -19.84 24.05 -29.20
CA VAL A 431 -18.63 23.47 -28.61
C VAL A 431 -18.51 21.99 -28.96
N PHE A 432 -17.32 21.45 -29.17
CA PHE A 432 -17.18 20.03 -29.46
C PHE A 432 -17.13 19.20 -28.16
N VAL A 433 -18.12 18.34 -27.92
CA VAL A 433 -18.22 17.52 -26.71
C VAL A 433 -17.56 16.16 -26.95
N LEU A 434 -16.54 15.89 -26.14
CA LEU A 434 -15.76 14.66 -26.17
C LEU A 434 -16.42 13.57 -25.32
N PRO A 435 -16.22 12.29 -25.66
CA PRO A 435 -16.44 11.19 -24.74
C PRO A 435 -15.79 11.47 -23.37
N GLY A 436 -16.48 11.10 -22.28
CA GLY A 436 -16.09 11.49 -20.92
C GLY A 436 -16.66 12.84 -20.47
N GLY A 437 -17.17 13.68 -21.38
CA GLY A 437 -17.92 14.90 -21.05
C GLY A 437 -17.09 16.20 -21.04
N SER A 438 -15.79 16.12 -21.32
CA SER A 438 -14.97 17.31 -21.60
C SER A 438 -15.43 18.00 -22.88
N ARG A 439 -15.21 19.31 -22.97
CA ARG A 439 -15.64 20.13 -24.12
C ARG A 439 -14.46 20.88 -24.71
N ILE A 440 -14.46 21.02 -26.02
CA ILE A 440 -13.54 21.87 -26.77
C ILE A 440 -14.32 23.10 -27.22
N ASP A 441 -13.90 24.23 -26.71
CA ASP A 441 -14.31 25.57 -27.11
C ASP A 441 -13.23 26.12 -28.05
N PHE A 442 -13.61 26.52 -29.26
CA PHE A 442 -12.65 26.97 -30.26
C PHE A 442 -12.28 28.44 -30.07
N GLY A 443 -13.16 29.23 -29.45
CA GLY A 443 -12.90 30.58 -28.98
C GLY A 443 -12.49 31.59 -30.06
N PRO A 444 -12.42 32.87 -29.70
CA PRO A 444 -11.87 33.90 -30.58
C PRO A 444 -10.33 33.81 -30.65
N GLY A 445 -9.75 34.25 -31.77
CA GLY A 445 -8.30 34.49 -31.86
C GLY A 445 -7.42 33.24 -31.85
N PHE A 446 -7.95 32.09 -32.24
CA PHE A 446 -7.19 30.83 -32.37
C PHE A 446 -6.66 30.26 -31.05
N VAL A 447 -7.37 30.56 -29.95
CA VAL A 447 -7.13 30.00 -28.61
C VAL A 447 -8.19 28.96 -28.31
N VAL A 448 -7.81 27.68 -28.40
CA VAL A 448 -8.72 26.56 -28.15
C VAL A 448 -8.67 26.18 -26.67
N THR A 449 -9.81 26.18 -26.01
CA THR A 449 -9.96 25.83 -24.60
C THR A 449 -10.60 24.46 -24.45
N ILE A 450 -9.97 23.59 -23.66
CA ILE A 450 -10.51 22.32 -23.21
C ILE A 450 -11.01 22.51 -21.79
N THR A 451 -12.31 22.31 -21.60
CA THR A 451 -12.95 22.35 -20.28
C THR A 451 -13.32 20.95 -19.84
N THR A 452 -12.80 20.52 -18.69
CA THR A 452 -13.21 19.30 -17.99
C THR A 452 -14.07 19.68 -16.78
N PRO A 453 -15.39 19.43 -16.83
CA PRO A 453 -16.29 19.93 -15.80
C PRO A 453 -16.13 19.22 -14.45
N SER A 454 -16.08 20.03 -13.40
CA SER A 454 -16.08 19.64 -11.98
C SER A 454 -17.08 18.53 -11.65
N ARG A 455 -18.31 18.65 -12.17
CA ARG A 455 -19.43 17.74 -11.89
C ARG A 455 -19.23 16.29 -12.35
N LEU A 456 -18.18 16.00 -13.11
CA LEU A 456 -17.77 14.64 -13.45
C LEU A 456 -17.10 13.92 -12.26
N PHE A 457 -16.72 14.66 -11.23
CA PHE A 457 -15.93 14.21 -10.08
C PHE A 457 -16.71 14.36 -8.77
N SER A 458 -16.38 13.52 -7.79
CA SER A 458 -17.03 13.47 -6.46
C SER A 458 -16.67 14.66 -5.58
N GLU A 459 -15.46 15.21 -5.72
CA GLU A 459 -14.94 16.32 -4.90
C GLU A 459 -14.18 17.36 -5.73
N PRO A 460 -14.88 18.13 -6.58
CA PRO A 460 -14.21 19.05 -7.49
C PRO A 460 -13.82 20.38 -6.84
N MET A 461 -12.76 20.98 -7.38
CA MET A 461 -12.30 22.33 -7.00
C MET A 461 -12.69 23.42 -8.01
N GLY A 462 -13.66 23.11 -8.89
CA GLY A 462 -14.05 23.94 -10.02
C GLY A 462 -13.86 23.22 -11.37
N ASP A 463 -14.40 23.79 -12.44
CA ASP A 463 -14.14 23.30 -13.79
C ASP A 463 -12.67 23.53 -14.14
N GLU A 464 -12.04 22.52 -14.73
CA GLU A 464 -10.65 22.63 -15.17
C GLU A 464 -10.61 23.14 -16.61
N ASN A 465 -9.88 24.23 -16.83
CA ASN A 465 -9.68 24.80 -18.16
C ASN A 465 -8.21 24.71 -18.55
N THR A 466 -7.91 24.08 -19.68
CA THR A 466 -6.56 24.02 -20.28
C THR A 466 -6.62 24.47 -21.73
N GLN A 467 -5.59 25.14 -22.23
CA GLN A 467 -5.61 25.78 -23.54
C GLN A 467 -4.44 25.35 -24.43
N PHE A 468 -4.66 25.42 -25.73
CA PHE A 468 -3.60 25.49 -26.74
C PHE A 468 -3.93 26.56 -27.78
N ASN A 469 -2.90 27.13 -28.38
CA ASN A 469 -2.99 28.20 -29.36
C ASN A 469 -2.56 27.68 -30.73
N ILE A 470 -3.26 28.12 -31.77
CA ILE A 470 -2.81 27.97 -33.16
C ILE A 470 -2.16 29.29 -33.57
N VAL A 471 -0.90 29.23 -33.94
CA VAL A 471 -0.06 30.39 -34.26
C VAL A 471 0.23 30.41 -35.75
N PHE A 472 0.07 31.58 -36.37
CA PHE A 472 0.30 31.78 -37.80
C PHE A 472 1.60 32.57 -38.00
N GLY A 473 2.48 32.05 -38.85
CA GLY A 473 3.74 32.69 -39.23
C GLY A 473 4.15 32.28 -40.64
N GLY A 474 5.45 32.03 -40.85
CA GLY A 474 5.94 31.42 -42.09
C GLY A 474 5.32 30.04 -42.34
N ASP A 475 5.15 29.27 -41.26
CA ASP A 475 4.35 28.05 -41.19
C ASP A 475 3.27 28.21 -40.09
N ILE A 476 2.22 27.40 -40.15
CA ILE A 476 1.22 27.31 -39.07
C ILE A 476 1.72 26.35 -37.99
N ASN A 477 1.52 26.67 -36.71
CA ASN A 477 2.04 25.85 -35.59
C ASN A 477 1.09 25.80 -34.38
N ILE A 478 1.27 24.81 -33.52
CA ILE A 478 0.55 24.67 -32.24
C ILE A 478 1.47 24.98 -31.08
N VAL A 479 0.98 25.78 -30.13
CA VAL A 479 1.67 26.08 -28.88
C VAL A 479 0.74 25.73 -27.72
N VAL A 480 1.24 24.94 -26.77
CA VAL A 480 0.58 24.72 -25.48
C VAL A 480 1.25 25.63 -24.45
N PRO A 481 0.58 26.70 -23.96
CA PRO A 481 1.13 27.53 -22.89
C PRO A 481 1.49 26.68 -21.66
N SER A 482 2.57 27.01 -20.97
CA SER A 482 3.02 26.27 -19.79
C SER A 482 3.92 27.15 -18.92
N PRO A 483 3.67 27.29 -17.60
CA PRO A 483 2.56 26.68 -16.84
C PRO A 483 1.19 27.32 -17.14
N GLN A 484 0.11 26.59 -16.87
CA GLN A 484 -1.27 27.10 -16.83
C GLN A 484 -1.86 26.84 -15.44
N VAL A 485 -2.46 27.84 -14.82
CA VAL A 485 -3.27 27.65 -13.61
C VAL A 485 -4.64 27.15 -14.06
N THR A 486 -4.88 25.85 -13.96
CA THR A 486 -6.09 25.23 -14.52
C THR A 486 -7.22 25.12 -13.50
N VAL A 487 -6.86 25.01 -12.21
CA VAL A 487 -7.74 25.06 -11.04
C VAL A 487 -6.95 25.57 -9.82
N PRO A 488 -7.58 26.11 -8.77
CA PRO A 488 -6.88 26.58 -7.59
C PRO A 488 -5.99 25.49 -6.96
N GLY A 489 -4.70 25.81 -6.77
CA GLY A 489 -3.72 24.90 -6.15
C GLY A 489 -3.13 23.84 -7.08
N TYR A 490 -3.40 23.90 -8.40
CA TYR A 490 -2.76 23.01 -9.37
C TYR A 490 -2.34 23.77 -10.63
N ASP A 491 -1.05 23.63 -10.99
CA ASP A 491 -0.50 24.19 -12.21
C ASP A 491 -0.25 23.07 -13.24
N PHE A 492 -0.97 23.10 -14.35
CA PHE A 492 -0.64 22.28 -15.51
C PHE A 492 0.70 22.73 -16.10
N LYS A 493 1.63 21.79 -16.28
CA LYS A 493 2.97 22.05 -16.81
C LYS A 493 3.31 21.03 -17.89
N MET A 494 3.79 21.52 -19.02
CA MET A 494 4.42 20.70 -20.07
C MET A 494 5.89 20.46 -19.72
N VAL A 495 6.29 19.20 -19.78
CA VAL A 495 7.60 18.68 -19.36
C VAL A 495 8.24 17.94 -20.55
N SER A 496 9.48 18.28 -20.89
CA SER A 496 10.17 17.82 -22.13
C SER A 496 10.80 16.43 -22.02
N GLU A 497 10.15 15.37 -22.46
CA GLU A 497 10.59 13.97 -22.28
C GLU A 497 11.97 13.64 -22.89
N SER A 498 12.04 13.52 -24.22
CA SER A 498 13.27 13.33 -25.00
C SER A 498 13.01 13.73 -26.46
N GLY A 499 14.03 14.22 -27.16
CA GLY A 499 13.87 14.81 -28.49
C GLY A 499 12.94 16.04 -28.47
N ASP A 500 12.08 16.14 -29.48
CA ASP A 500 11.14 17.25 -29.66
C ASP A 500 9.79 17.04 -28.92
N VAL A 501 9.67 16.02 -28.07
CA VAL A 501 8.39 15.70 -27.39
C VAL A 501 8.30 16.36 -26.01
N SER A 502 7.16 16.99 -25.72
CA SER A 502 6.79 17.52 -24.40
C SER A 502 5.44 16.96 -23.96
N LYS A 503 5.31 16.52 -22.71
CA LYS A 503 4.08 15.96 -22.15
C LYS A 503 3.65 16.71 -20.89
N GLY A 504 2.36 16.78 -20.61
CA GLY A 504 1.82 17.36 -19.39
C GLY A 504 0.46 16.77 -19.09
N MET A 505 0.08 16.65 -17.83
CA MET A 505 -1.24 16.15 -17.45
C MET A 505 -2.01 17.20 -16.66
N THR A 506 -3.30 17.32 -16.97
CA THR A 506 -4.22 18.17 -16.22
C THR A 506 -4.63 17.49 -14.91
N LYS A 507 -5.11 18.24 -13.92
CA LYS A 507 -5.55 17.70 -12.62
C LYS A 507 -6.59 16.60 -12.78
N TYR A 508 -7.52 16.76 -13.72
CA TYR A 508 -8.57 15.78 -13.98
C TYR A 508 -8.17 14.69 -14.99
N GLY A 509 -6.89 14.63 -15.37
CA GLY A 509 -6.29 13.47 -15.99
C GLY A 509 -6.19 13.50 -17.52
N ILE A 510 -6.38 14.65 -18.18
CA ILE A 510 -6.13 14.75 -19.62
C ILE A 510 -4.61 14.79 -19.83
N LEU A 511 -4.07 13.79 -20.54
CA LEU A 511 -2.66 13.78 -20.94
C LEU A 511 -2.49 14.55 -22.25
N PHE A 512 -1.72 15.63 -22.22
CA PHE A 512 -1.23 16.36 -23.37
C PHE A 512 0.14 15.80 -23.77
N SER A 513 0.35 15.57 -25.05
CA SER A 513 1.62 15.18 -25.66
C SER A 513 1.82 15.99 -26.92
N LEU A 514 2.78 16.90 -26.90
CA LEU A 514 3.13 17.80 -27.98
C LEU A 514 4.45 17.36 -28.60
N GLN A 515 4.43 16.99 -29.87
CA GLN A 515 5.63 16.73 -30.66
C GLN A 515 6.00 17.99 -31.43
N LYS A 516 7.13 18.62 -31.11
CA LYS A 516 7.59 19.91 -31.63
C LYS A 516 8.52 19.73 -32.84
N ASP A 517 7.99 19.29 -33.99
CA ASP A 517 8.73 19.37 -35.25
C ASP A 517 8.46 20.72 -35.96
N HIS A 518 8.76 20.83 -37.26
CA HIS A 518 8.45 22.02 -38.06
C HIS A 518 6.95 22.38 -38.05
N SER A 519 6.04 21.44 -37.75
CA SER A 519 4.60 21.67 -37.62
C SER A 519 4.02 20.79 -36.51
N ALA A 520 4.00 21.31 -35.29
CA ALA A 520 3.81 20.50 -34.10
C ALA A 520 2.51 19.67 -34.10
N GLU A 521 2.60 18.38 -33.76
CA GLU A 521 1.43 17.52 -33.52
C GLU A 521 1.08 17.54 -32.03
N LEU A 522 -0.17 17.87 -31.71
CA LEU A 522 -0.72 17.77 -30.36
C LEU A 522 -1.64 16.56 -30.25
N ARG A 523 -1.29 15.65 -29.34
CA ARG A 523 -2.11 14.52 -28.91
C ARG A 523 -2.66 14.79 -27.52
N MET A 524 -3.97 14.65 -27.34
CA MET A 524 -4.64 14.70 -26.06
C MET A 524 -5.34 13.36 -25.81
N THR A 525 -5.02 12.72 -24.70
CA THR A 525 -5.70 11.50 -24.23
C THR A 525 -6.68 11.90 -23.14
N VAL A 526 -7.98 11.85 -23.47
CA VAL A 526 -9.06 12.18 -22.53
C VAL A 526 -9.49 10.92 -21.78
N PRO A 527 -9.46 10.93 -20.44
CA PRO A 527 -9.86 9.79 -19.64
C PRO A 527 -11.39 9.55 -19.69
N GLY A 528 -11.79 8.29 -19.61
CA GLY A 528 -13.20 7.85 -19.62
C GLY A 528 -13.49 6.86 -20.73
N ALA A 529 -14.02 5.68 -20.37
CA ALA A 529 -14.14 4.53 -21.28
C ALA A 529 -15.47 4.44 -22.06
N GLN A 530 -16.38 5.42 -21.98
CA GLN A 530 -17.75 5.23 -22.50
C GLN A 530 -18.26 6.39 -23.36
N VAL A 531 -19.03 6.01 -24.39
CA VAL A 531 -19.82 6.79 -25.36
C VAL A 531 -20.90 7.67 -24.67
N ARG A 532 -20.96 7.68 -23.33
CA ARG A 532 -21.81 8.56 -22.52
C ARG A 532 -21.12 8.89 -21.21
N ALA A 533 -21.34 10.10 -20.72
CA ALA A 533 -20.83 10.56 -19.42
C ALA A 533 -21.37 9.67 -18.29
N THR A 534 -20.58 8.70 -17.86
CA THR A 534 -20.71 8.06 -16.54
C THR A 534 -19.90 8.89 -15.56
N LYS A 535 -20.39 9.09 -14.33
CA LYS A 535 -19.58 9.65 -13.24
C LYS A 535 -18.31 8.79 -13.08
N GLY A 536 -17.13 9.41 -13.03
CA GLY A 536 -15.84 8.74 -12.93
C GLY A 536 -14.81 9.32 -13.90
N GLY A 537 -13.77 9.96 -13.36
CA GLY A 537 -12.65 10.50 -14.12
C GLY A 537 -11.59 9.46 -14.48
N ALA A 538 -10.37 9.91 -14.80
CA ALA A 538 -9.20 9.02 -14.90
C ALA A 538 -8.97 8.31 -13.58
N GLN A 539 -8.81 6.98 -13.62
CA GLN A 539 -8.54 6.18 -12.44
C GLN A 539 -7.28 5.35 -12.65
N ALA A 540 -6.48 5.26 -11.60
CA ALA A 540 -5.38 4.33 -11.52
C ALA A 540 -5.75 3.14 -10.65
N GLU A 541 -5.17 2.00 -10.94
CA GLU A 541 -5.44 0.78 -10.19
C GLU A 541 -4.31 0.52 -9.20
N VAL A 542 -4.65 0.50 -7.90
CA VAL A 542 -3.75 0.15 -6.81
C VAL A 542 -4.21 -1.19 -6.21
N TYR A 543 -3.27 -2.12 -6.07
CA TYR A 543 -3.50 -3.46 -5.53
C TYR A 543 -2.83 -3.55 -4.17
N ILE A 544 -3.60 -3.78 -3.12
CA ILE A 544 -3.09 -4.07 -1.79
C ILE A 544 -3.21 -5.58 -1.59
N THR A 545 -2.10 -6.29 -1.44
CA THR A 545 -2.09 -7.74 -1.59
C THR A 545 -1.22 -8.44 -0.55
N LEU A 546 -1.60 -9.67 -0.19
CA LEU A 546 -0.77 -10.68 0.47
C LEU A 546 -0.28 -11.75 -0.52
N GLU A 547 -0.47 -11.53 -1.82
CA GLU A 547 -0.15 -12.44 -2.91
C GLU A 547 0.79 -11.78 -3.93
N ARG A 548 1.73 -10.95 -3.47
CA ARG A 548 2.69 -10.21 -4.32
C ARG A 548 3.27 -11.07 -5.45
N GLN A 549 3.64 -12.32 -5.14
CA GLN A 549 4.26 -13.24 -6.10
C GLN A 549 3.36 -13.58 -7.30
N ASN A 550 2.04 -13.45 -7.16
CA ASN A 550 1.08 -13.70 -8.23
C ASN A 550 0.84 -12.47 -9.12
N LEU A 551 1.12 -11.26 -8.61
CA LEU A 551 0.91 -9.99 -9.33
C LEU A 551 2.14 -9.52 -10.10
N MET A 552 3.33 -9.86 -9.59
CA MET A 552 4.57 -9.64 -10.35
C MET A 552 4.62 -10.65 -11.49
N LYS A 553 4.77 -10.16 -12.72
CA LYS A 553 5.14 -11.02 -13.86
C LYS A 553 6.36 -11.82 -13.42
N LYS A 554 6.45 -13.12 -13.74
CA LYS A 554 7.72 -13.88 -13.69
C LYS A 554 8.70 -13.24 -14.68
N THR A 555 9.16 -12.03 -14.38
CA THR A 555 10.45 -11.58 -14.84
C THR A 555 11.41 -12.51 -14.14
N GLU A 556 12.25 -13.18 -14.91
CA GLU A 556 13.43 -13.89 -14.42
C GLU A 556 14.39 -12.84 -13.81
N VAL A 557 13.95 -12.05 -12.84
CA VAL A 557 14.84 -11.45 -11.86
C VAL A 557 15.33 -12.67 -11.10
N PRO A 558 16.61 -13.06 -11.23
CA PRO A 558 17.16 -14.10 -10.39
C PRO A 558 16.82 -13.72 -8.96
N ALA A 559 16.35 -14.68 -8.15
CA ALA A 559 16.28 -14.45 -6.71
C ALA A 559 17.61 -13.78 -6.30
N PRO A 560 17.58 -12.68 -5.54
CA PRO A 560 18.80 -11.97 -5.17
C PRO A 560 19.80 -13.01 -4.69
N ALA A 561 21.00 -12.99 -5.26
CA ALA A 561 22.00 -14.00 -4.95
C ALA A 561 22.21 -13.97 -3.43
N ALA A 562 22.01 -15.12 -2.77
CA ALA A 562 22.14 -15.25 -1.32
C ALA A 562 23.44 -14.57 -0.86
N LYS A 563 23.28 -13.48 -0.11
CA LYS A 563 24.36 -12.65 0.38
C LYS A 563 24.16 -12.40 1.87
N CYS A 564 24.77 -13.29 2.64
CA CYS A 564 24.86 -13.18 4.08
C CYS A 564 25.22 -11.76 4.56
N GLY A 565 24.33 -11.17 5.34
CA GLY A 565 24.42 -9.83 5.92
C GLY A 565 23.56 -8.76 5.22
N ASP A 566 22.68 -9.12 4.28
CA ASP A 566 21.81 -8.19 3.57
C ASP A 566 20.40 -8.02 4.18
N GLY A 567 20.11 -8.76 5.26
CA GLY A 567 18.87 -8.77 6.03
C GLY A 567 17.75 -9.61 5.41
N ILE A 568 17.96 -10.24 4.25
CA ILE A 568 16.94 -10.98 3.50
C ILE A 568 17.27 -12.47 3.52
N VAL A 569 16.48 -13.27 4.23
CA VAL A 569 16.68 -14.73 4.24
C VAL A 569 16.22 -15.35 2.92
N VAL A 570 17.16 -15.73 2.04
CA VAL A 570 16.88 -16.45 0.79
C VAL A 570 17.64 -17.77 0.72
N PRO A 571 17.07 -18.86 0.14
CA PRO A 571 17.80 -20.13 0.02
C PRO A 571 19.14 -19.95 -0.71
N PRO A 572 20.27 -20.49 -0.20
CA PRO A 572 20.39 -21.48 0.89
C PRO A 572 20.58 -20.90 2.31
N GLU A 573 20.39 -19.61 2.55
CA GLU A 573 20.50 -19.01 3.89
C GLU A 573 19.44 -19.55 4.84
N TYR A 574 19.85 -19.75 6.08
CA TYR A 574 18.99 -20.17 7.18
C TYR A 574 18.49 -18.97 8.00
N CYS A 575 19.29 -17.91 8.05
CA CYS A 575 19.08 -16.70 8.84
C CYS A 575 19.94 -15.58 8.25
N ASP A 576 19.59 -14.31 8.50
CA ASP A 576 20.37 -13.16 8.05
C ASP A 576 20.00 -11.96 8.94
N PRO A 577 20.94 -11.09 9.39
CA PRO A 577 22.40 -11.10 9.20
C PRO A 577 23.16 -11.96 10.22
N PRO A 578 24.49 -12.16 10.08
CA PRO A 578 25.32 -12.80 11.09
C PRO A 578 25.10 -12.22 12.49
N GLY A 579 24.96 -13.09 13.49
CA GLY A 579 24.71 -12.68 14.87
C GLY A 579 23.27 -12.23 15.16
N SER A 580 22.37 -12.24 14.17
CA SER A 580 20.93 -12.05 14.41
C SER A 580 20.34 -13.25 15.17
N LEU A 581 19.20 -13.05 15.83
CA LEU A 581 18.49 -14.16 16.46
C LEU A 581 17.84 -15.04 15.39
N CYS A 582 17.92 -16.34 15.59
CA CYS A 582 17.30 -17.35 14.73
C CYS A 582 16.70 -18.46 15.60
N ALA A 583 15.85 -19.31 15.02
CA ALA A 583 15.35 -20.49 15.70
C ALA A 583 15.22 -21.68 14.75
N ASP A 584 15.37 -22.89 15.27
CA ASP A 584 15.10 -24.09 14.48
C ASP A 584 13.61 -24.46 14.41
N TYR A 585 13.33 -25.51 13.63
CA TYR A 585 12.03 -26.16 13.56
C TYR A 585 11.45 -26.53 14.94
N PHE A 586 12.30 -26.75 15.95
CA PHE A 586 11.91 -27.05 17.33
C PHE A 586 11.81 -25.80 18.21
N LYS A 587 11.81 -24.60 17.63
CA LYS A 587 11.75 -23.30 18.31
C LYS A 587 12.88 -23.05 19.31
N ARG A 588 14.02 -23.73 19.18
CA ARG A 588 15.19 -23.45 20.03
C ARG A 588 15.79 -22.13 19.57
N LYS A 589 16.01 -21.18 20.49
CA LYS A 589 16.59 -19.85 20.19
C LYS A 589 18.10 -19.99 20.00
N GLY A 590 18.64 -19.41 18.92
CA GLY A 590 20.06 -19.40 18.60
C GLY A 590 20.50 -18.08 17.95
N THR A 591 21.74 -18.05 17.49
CA THR A 591 22.36 -16.89 16.86
C THR A 591 22.80 -17.25 15.45
N CYS A 592 22.58 -16.38 14.48
CA CYS A 592 22.89 -16.66 13.10
C CYS A 592 24.40 -16.81 12.91
N SER A 593 24.84 -17.88 12.25
CA SER A 593 26.25 -18.14 11.97
C SER A 593 26.88 -17.04 11.11
N ALA A 594 28.21 -16.96 11.13
CA ALA A 594 28.95 -15.93 10.37
C ALA A 594 28.75 -16.02 8.84
N ASP A 595 28.32 -17.17 8.35
CA ASP A 595 28.05 -17.48 6.95
C ASP A 595 26.56 -17.62 6.62
N CYS A 596 25.66 -17.29 7.57
CA CYS A 596 24.21 -17.33 7.42
C CYS A 596 23.64 -18.72 7.06
N SER A 597 24.46 -19.77 7.13
CA SER A 597 24.09 -21.13 6.70
C SER A 597 23.36 -21.92 7.76
N MET A 598 23.45 -21.51 9.03
CA MET A 598 22.84 -22.21 10.15
C MET A 598 22.55 -21.29 11.34
N CYS A 599 21.61 -21.74 12.17
CA CYS A 599 21.38 -21.14 13.48
C CYS A 599 22.26 -21.82 14.54
N GLU A 600 23.22 -21.08 15.09
CA GLU A 600 24.09 -21.56 16.17
C GLU A 600 23.35 -21.49 17.51
N PHE A 601 22.94 -22.65 18.01
CA PHE A 601 22.38 -22.77 19.34
C PHE A 601 23.52 -22.77 20.35
N LYS A 602 23.63 -21.68 21.12
CA LYS A 602 24.37 -21.76 22.37
C LYS A 602 23.53 -22.61 23.32
N ALA A 603 23.87 -23.89 23.44
CA ALA A 603 23.29 -24.73 24.48
C ALA A 603 23.44 -23.98 25.82
N PRO A 604 22.36 -23.81 26.61
CA PRO A 604 22.55 -23.39 27.98
C PRO A 604 23.50 -24.40 28.63
N THR A 605 24.56 -23.93 29.29
CA THR A 605 25.46 -24.80 30.07
C THR A 605 24.61 -25.42 31.17
N VAL A 606 24.37 -26.73 31.11
CA VAL A 606 23.54 -27.45 32.09
C VAL A 606 24.45 -28.36 32.89
N CYS A 607 24.95 -27.83 34.00
CA CYS A 607 25.68 -28.62 34.99
C CYS A 607 24.87 -29.85 35.43
N GLY A 608 25.50 -31.03 35.34
CA GLY A 608 24.94 -32.29 35.82
C GLY A 608 24.29 -33.14 34.74
N ASN A 609 24.51 -32.81 33.47
CA ASN A 609 24.10 -33.61 32.32
C ASN A 609 25.11 -34.73 31.97
N LYS A 610 26.24 -34.79 32.71
CA LYS A 610 27.36 -35.76 32.59
C LYS A 610 28.25 -35.56 31.37
N LEU A 611 28.23 -34.40 30.74
CA LEU A 611 29.09 -34.03 29.62
C LEU A 611 29.83 -32.75 29.98
N LEU A 612 31.17 -32.78 30.02
CA LEU A 612 31.96 -31.57 30.30
C LEU A 612 32.09 -30.71 29.04
N GLU A 613 31.32 -29.63 28.98
CA GLU A 613 31.18 -28.77 27.81
C GLU A 613 32.12 -27.55 27.87
N LYS A 614 32.34 -26.89 26.71
CA LYS A 614 33.27 -25.74 26.63
C LYS A 614 32.71 -24.54 27.40
N GLY A 615 33.20 -24.33 28.62
CA GLY A 615 32.76 -23.28 29.54
C GLY A 615 32.42 -23.80 30.94
N GLU A 616 32.34 -25.12 31.12
CA GLU A 616 32.13 -25.80 32.40
C GLU A 616 33.46 -26.20 33.02
N GLU A 617 33.60 -26.00 34.34
CA GLU A 617 34.74 -26.47 35.12
C GLU A 617 34.44 -27.82 35.80
N CYS A 618 33.17 -28.20 35.91
CA CYS A 618 32.71 -29.42 36.55
C CYS A 618 31.29 -29.80 36.14
N GLU A 619 31.00 -31.10 36.15
CA GLU A 619 29.66 -31.66 35.91
C GLU A 619 29.02 -32.18 37.20
N SER A 620 29.85 -32.60 38.13
CA SER A 620 29.49 -33.05 39.45
C SER A 620 30.51 -32.55 40.45
N SER A 621 30.16 -32.51 41.73
CA SER A 621 31.12 -32.20 42.79
C SER A 621 32.30 -33.19 42.85
N GLY A 622 32.22 -34.33 42.17
CA GLY A 622 33.33 -35.28 42.02
C GLY A 622 34.39 -34.86 40.99
N ASP A 623 34.05 -33.94 40.08
CA ASP A 623 34.96 -33.43 39.05
C ASP A 623 35.82 -32.27 39.56
N CYS A 624 35.47 -31.71 40.72
CA CYS A 624 36.21 -30.65 41.36
C CYS A 624 37.37 -31.17 42.24
N PRO A 625 38.45 -30.38 42.41
CA PRO A 625 39.51 -30.67 43.39
C PRO A 625 38.96 -30.85 44.81
N ALA A 626 39.71 -31.53 45.67
CA ALA A 626 39.36 -31.68 47.08
C ALA A 626 39.05 -30.32 47.73
N ASN A 627 37.94 -30.24 48.46
CA ASN A 627 37.37 -29.04 49.11
C ASN A 627 36.63 -28.05 48.19
N PHE A 628 36.25 -28.45 46.99
CA PHE A 628 35.38 -27.67 46.10
C PHE A 628 34.12 -28.47 45.76
N GLU A 629 32.99 -27.79 45.58
CA GLU A 629 31.75 -28.37 45.06
C GLU A 629 31.38 -27.73 43.73
N CYS A 630 30.66 -28.46 42.90
CA CYS A 630 30.22 -27.92 41.63
C CYS A 630 28.92 -27.12 41.83
N LYS A 631 28.99 -25.79 41.66
CA LYS A 631 27.83 -24.91 41.66
C LYS A 631 27.83 -24.05 40.42
N SER A 632 26.72 -24.06 39.69
CA SER A 632 26.56 -23.31 38.43
C SER A 632 27.69 -23.58 37.43
N CYS A 633 28.08 -24.85 37.27
CA CYS A 633 29.16 -25.31 36.38
C CYS A 633 30.56 -24.75 36.70
N LYS A 634 30.76 -24.23 37.93
CA LYS A 634 32.06 -23.77 38.45
C LYS A 634 32.44 -24.52 39.71
N CYS A 635 33.73 -24.84 39.86
CA CYS A 635 34.23 -25.37 41.12
C CYS A 635 34.33 -24.22 42.12
N VAL A 636 33.37 -24.17 43.05
CA VAL A 636 33.38 -23.21 44.16
C VAL A 636 33.94 -23.88 45.40
N ALA A 637 34.77 -23.16 46.16
CA ALA A 637 35.29 -23.70 47.41
C ALA A 637 34.13 -24.01 48.35
N LEU A 638 34.14 -25.20 48.94
CA LEU A 638 33.22 -25.52 50.03
C LEU A 638 33.42 -24.48 51.14
N PRO A 639 32.34 -23.97 51.75
CA PRO A 639 32.45 -23.09 52.90
C PRO A 639 33.31 -23.77 53.97
N ALA A 640 34.16 -23.00 54.65
CA ALA A 640 34.97 -23.53 55.74
C ALA A 640 34.05 -24.14 56.80
N PRO A 641 34.34 -25.34 57.31
CA PRO A 641 33.48 -26.02 58.28
C PRO A 641 33.22 -25.14 59.50
N VAL A 642 31.96 -25.05 59.93
CA VAL A 642 31.52 -24.16 61.00
C VAL A 642 31.07 -24.97 62.21
N CYS A 643 31.98 -25.10 63.17
CA CYS A 643 31.73 -25.76 64.45
C CYS A 643 30.48 -25.22 65.15
N GLY A 644 29.56 -26.10 65.52
CA GLY A 644 28.40 -25.78 66.35
C GLY A 644 27.16 -25.38 65.57
N ASN A 645 27.12 -25.66 64.26
CA ASN A 645 25.94 -25.52 63.41
C ASN A 645 25.00 -26.75 63.46
N LYS A 646 25.37 -27.77 64.26
CA LYS A 646 24.66 -29.04 64.50
C LYS A 646 24.68 -30.02 63.32
N LEU A 647 25.58 -29.82 62.36
CA LEU A 647 25.80 -30.73 61.24
C LEU A 647 27.28 -31.12 61.24
N LEU A 648 27.59 -32.41 61.34
CA LEU A 648 28.97 -32.88 61.29
C LEU A 648 29.47 -32.87 59.83
N GLU A 649 30.17 -31.80 59.44
CA GLU A 649 30.66 -31.56 58.09
C GLU A 649 31.99 -32.28 57.80
N LYS A 650 32.31 -32.51 56.53
CA LYS A 650 33.52 -33.24 56.13
C LYS A 650 34.78 -32.43 56.50
N GLY A 651 35.46 -32.84 57.56
CA GLY A 651 36.61 -32.15 58.14
C GLY A 651 36.45 -31.81 59.63
N GLU A 652 35.25 -31.99 60.17
CA GLU A 652 34.92 -31.82 61.59
C GLU A 652 35.01 -33.17 62.33
N GLN A 653 35.55 -33.15 63.55
CA GLN A 653 35.55 -34.29 64.46
C GLN A 653 34.43 -34.19 65.52
N CYS A 654 33.85 -33.01 65.70
CA CYS A 654 32.82 -32.74 66.69
C CYS A 654 32.06 -31.46 66.35
N GLU A 655 30.79 -31.41 66.76
CA GLU A 655 29.93 -30.24 66.71
C GLU A 655 29.65 -29.67 68.11
N ALA A 656 29.67 -30.55 69.11
CA ALA A 656 29.60 -30.21 70.52
C ALA A 656 30.55 -31.10 71.33
N ASP A 657 30.81 -30.71 72.59
CA ASP A 657 31.61 -31.51 73.53
C ASP A 657 31.09 -32.96 73.68
N ALA A 658 29.79 -33.16 73.50
CA ALA A 658 29.14 -34.47 73.57
C ALA A 658 29.58 -35.43 72.44
N ASP A 659 30.07 -34.89 71.31
CA ASP A 659 30.53 -35.70 70.17
C ASP A 659 31.98 -36.19 70.37
N CYS A 660 32.66 -35.69 71.40
CA CYS A 660 34.03 -36.07 71.72
C CYS A 660 34.12 -37.20 72.75
N PRO A 661 35.17 -38.04 72.70
CA PRO A 661 35.44 -39.04 73.72
C PRO A 661 35.62 -38.40 75.11
N ILE A 662 35.30 -39.17 76.16
CA ILE A 662 35.43 -38.72 77.57
C ILE A 662 36.84 -38.16 77.84
N GLY A 663 36.91 -36.90 78.28
CA GLY A 663 38.16 -36.17 78.53
C GLY A 663 38.60 -35.19 77.43
N TYR A 664 37.82 -35.08 76.36
CA TYR A 664 38.05 -34.14 75.26
C TYR A 664 36.88 -33.15 75.15
N SER A 665 37.18 -31.92 74.76
CA SER A 665 36.19 -30.87 74.46
C SER A 665 36.30 -30.48 72.99
N CYS A 666 35.18 -30.09 72.39
CA CYS A 666 35.15 -29.66 71.01
C CYS A 666 35.64 -28.22 70.88
N SER A 667 36.76 -28.02 70.18
CA SER A 667 37.30 -26.68 69.91
C SER A 667 37.82 -26.61 68.49
N LYS A 668 37.32 -25.64 67.70
CA LYS A 668 37.64 -25.47 66.27
C LYS A 668 37.41 -26.76 65.47
N CYS A 669 36.23 -27.36 65.64
CA CYS A 669 35.83 -28.62 65.00
C CYS A 669 36.74 -29.82 65.27
N ASN A 670 37.60 -29.78 66.30
CA ASN A 670 38.48 -30.88 66.67
C ASN A 670 38.31 -31.23 68.15
N CYS A 671 38.32 -32.53 68.45
CA CYS A 671 38.33 -32.99 69.82
C CYS A 671 39.72 -32.76 70.40
N VAL A 672 39.85 -31.72 71.24
CA VAL A 672 41.09 -31.40 71.92
C VAL A 672 41.02 -31.91 73.36
N TYR A 673 42.12 -32.49 73.82
CA TYR A 673 42.19 -33.02 75.19
C TYR A 673 42.06 -31.86 76.17
N SER A 674 40.97 -31.85 76.93
CA SER A 674 40.77 -30.93 78.03
C SER A 674 41.34 -31.58 79.28
N ALA A 675 42.57 -31.22 79.66
CA ALA A 675 43.16 -31.70 80.90
C ALA A 675 42.22 -31.38 82.09
N PRO A 676 42.00 -32.33 83.02
CA PRO A 676 41.09 -32.12 84.13
C PRO A 676 41.52 -30.90 84.95
N VAL A 677 40.60 -29.95 85.09
CA VAL A 677 40.76 -28.76 85.92
C VAL A 677 41.18 -29.20 87.32
N GLN A 678 42.33 -28.72 87.77
CA GLN A 678 42.76 -28.89 89.16
C GLN A 678 41.75 -28.20 90.07
N VAL A 679 41.06 -29.02 90.87
CA VAL A 679 40.21 -28.57 91.97
C VAL A 679 41.12 -27.95 93.04
N PRO A 680 40.98 -26.67 93.42
CA PRO A 680 41.68 -26.13 94.58
C PRO A 680 41.03 -26.66 95.86
N SER A 681 41.87 -27.16 96.77
CA SER A 681 41.52 -27.53 98.16
C SER A 681 41.00 -26.33 98.99
N PRO A 682 40.31 -26.58 100.11
CA PRO A 682 39.17 -25.79 100.57
C PRO A 682 39.58 -24.55 101.36
N VAL A 683 38.93 -23.42 101.08
CA VAL A 683 38.90 -22.28 101.98
C VAL A 683 37.64 -22.39 102.84
N VAL A 684 37.87 -22.66 104.13
CA VAL A 684 36.88 -22.49 105.19
C VAL A 684 36.52 -21.01 105.29
N GLN A 685 35.31 -20.65 104.87
CA GLN A 685 34.69 -19.38 105.24
C GLN A 685 33.33 -19.64 105.88
N THR A 686 33.18 -18.96 107.01
CA THR A 686 32.09 -19.01 107.98
C THR A 686 30.74 -18.56 107.37
N PRO A 687 29.61 -19.07 107.86
CA PRO A 687 28.30 -18.81 107.27
C PRO A 687 27.82 -17.38 107.55
N ASN A 688 27.56 -16.62 106.48
CA ASN A 688 26.91 -15.33 106.55
C ASN A 688 25.40 -15.48 106.86
N PHE A 689 24.98 -14.68 107.81
CA PHE A 689 23.70 -14.58 108.52
C PHE A 689 22.41 -14.59 107.65
N LEU A 690 22.51 -14.30 106.35
CA LEU A 690 21.37 -14.21 105.43
C LEU A 690 20.82 -15.56 104.94
N ALA A 691 21.60 -16.64 104.99
CA ALA A 691 21.14 -17.98 104.60
C ALA A 691 20.30 -18.70 105.68
N ARG A 692 20.37 -18.24 106.95
CA ARG A 692 19.53 -18.72 108.06
C ARG A 692 18.17 -18.01 108.14
N LEU A 693 17.98 -16.90 107.43
CA LEU A 693 16.72 -16.15 107.42
C LEU A 693 15.72 -16.71 106.37
N PHE A 694 16.23 -17.24 105.25
CA PHE A 694 15.39 -17.80 104.18
C PHE A 694 14.91 -19.24 104.43
N THR A 695 15.62 -20.01 105.25
CA THR A 695 15.20 -21.36 105.68
C THR A 695 14.22 -21.34 106.86
N TRP A 696 13.96 -20.18 107.46
CA TRP A 696 12.93 -19.97 108.50
C TRP A 696 11.60 -19.44 107.93
N LEU A 697 11.61 -18.76 106.78
CA LEU A 697 10.39 -18.26 106.12
C LEU A 697 9.70 -19.31 105.23
N ALA A 698 10.44 -20.32 104.74
CA ALA A 698 9.88 -21.39 103.90
C ALA A 698 9.18 -22.52 104.69
N SER A 699 9.20 -22.47 106.04
CA SER A 699 8.45 -23.39 106.91
C SER A 699 7.17 -22.76 107.51
N LEU A 700 6.77 -21.57 107.04
CA LEU A 700 5.60 -20.83 107.54
C LEU A 700 4.40 -20.73 106.57
N PHE A 701 4.49 -21.28 105.36
CA PHE A 701 3.33 -21.42 104.46
C PHE A 701 3.37 -22.77 103.75
N GLY A 702 2.71 -23.77 104.34
CA GLY A 702 2.42 -25.04 103.70
C GLY A 702 1.13 -24.98 102.89
N ALA A 703 1.16 -25.61 101.72
CA ALA A 703 0.09 -26.35 101.06
C ALA A 703 0.71 -27.20 99.93
#